data_AF-A0A2I0MZ72-F1
#
_entry.id   AF-A0A2I0MZ72-F1
#
_cell.length_a   1.000
_cell.length_b   1.000
_cell.length_c   1.000
_cell.angle_alpha   90.00
_cell.angle_beta   90.00
_cell.angle_gamma   90.00
#
_symmetry.space_group_name_H-M   'P 1'
#
loop_
_entity.id
_entity.type
_entity.pdbx_description
1 polymer ?
#
loop_
_entity_poly.entity_id
_entity_poly.type
_entity_poly.pdbx_seq_one_letter_code
_entity_poly.pdbx_strand_id
1 'polypeptide(L)'
;MTVVFKKNTIRWIGFAVLALMLFLFFPTQRALAAPSHEILRWQASYDVQANGSVLVEERLEYHLLNRVNGILREVDLTPERAPQVSFAPNLQLRLQEPSLSLLDAQGEHPLRAIPQGTGEKGMKGVYEMGTVGKLVQFKVFEPSRKGDRKTFIFRYRLTNAVVVYQDVATFNRVLVDRARTDIKGVDLSLRIPSGAEKSELHIFTKGPLIGYDEILSPNTFAVKIPKLEPGESIETLLMFPPRLVPTVQKRVDREELATILAREKQAADAANEEREKAKAQWDQELQRRKRLEERKALGRTLNPLLGVLGASAVACFIFMGRRFGRERKPSFEGDYYRELPGDYTPAVMSSLLKKGQIDSPDVMATVLDLARKGLWTIEPTVRERKTFFKTLEQEDFILVRKEGSADKLEGLMRHERHLFQWFIEKLGDGRSLVMGDLERILKKTANAYKFQRDYDTFKGYVLNEDKRLKFREGNNTKGSGIFYGVGLFLMACGAFFLFYFQNFLGIPLGILGLLLISYNVFLANKQVLTQFGAEETAKWKAFKRFLLDFSNLSQAEVPSLVLWNHYLVYATSLGVAKEVLEQLPKVYSPQELQDPTFTRTFYPDFYYGRGFVSMDQSMQRALSTATSTIHRAEEIASSRSSSGSGGGGGFSGGSTGGSGGGGGTGTF
;
A
#
# COMPACT_ATOMS: atom_id res chain seq x y z
N MET A 1 -29.75 14.47 10.84
CA MET A 1 -28.29 14.47 10.58
C MET A 1 -27.69 13.10 10.22
N THR A 2 -28.51 12.05 10.01
CA THR A 2 -28.06 10.64 9.88
C THR A 2 -28.04 10.09 8.45
N VAL A 3 -28.30 10.92 7.44
CA VAL A 3 -28.18 10.54 6.01
C VAL A 3 -26.75 10.75 5.48
N VAL A 4 -25.95 11.58 6.15
CA VAL A 4 -24.58 11.92 5.72
C VAL A 4 -23.56 10.84 6.11
N PHE A 5 -23.77 10.12 7.22
CA PHE A 5 -22.81 9.11 7.70
C PHE A 5 -22.75 7.82 6.89
N LYS A 6 -23.80 7.44 6.15
CA LYS A 6 -23.79 6.24 5.29
C LYS A 6 -22.98 6.41 4.01
N LYS A 7 -22.73 7.64 3.55
CA LYS A 7 -21.92 7.91 2.35
C LYS A 7 -20.41 7.91 2.64
N ASN A 8 -19.99 8.20 3.87
CA ASN A 8 -18.56 8.35 4.18
C ASN A 8 -17.85 7.03 4.42
N THR A 9 -18.46 6.04 5.07
CA THR A 9 -17.81 4.73 5.32
C THR A 9 -17.47 3.97 4.03
N ILE A 10 -18.33 4.05 3.01
CA ILE A 10 -18.06 3.45 1.69
C ILE A 10 -16.92 4.18 0.97
N ARG A 11 -16.84 5.51 1.11
CA ARG A 11 -15.74 6.31 0.53
C ARG A 11 -14.41 6.01 1.21
N TRP A 12 -14.38 5.81 2.53
CA TRP A 12 -13.17 5.47 3.28
C TRP A 12 -12.64 4.07 2.97
N ILE A 13 -13.53 3.08 2.81
CA ILE A 13 -13.14 1.74 2.36
C ILE A 13 -12.62 1.78 0.91
N GLY A 14 -13.29 2.54 0.03
CA GLY A 14 -12.81 2.76 -1.33
C GLY A 14 -11.43 3.43 -1.39
N PHE A 15 -11.18 4.42 -0.52
CA PHE A 15 -9.90 5.11 -0.44
C PHE A 15 -8.78 4.21 0.12
N ALA A 16 -9.09 3.38 1.12
CA ALA A 16 -8.14 2.43 1.69
C ALA A 16 -7.73 1.35 0.67
N VAL A 17 -8.69 0.85 -0.12
CA VAL A 17 -8.41 -0.13 -1.19
C VAL A 17 -7.62 0.50 -2.34
N LEU A 18 -7.95 1.75 -2.72
CA LEU A 18 -7.21 2.49 -3.74
C LEU A 18 -5.77 2.80 -3.30
N ALA A 19 -5.57 3.19 -2.03
CA ALA A 19 -4.26 3.45 -1.44
C ALA A 19 -3.42 2.17 -1.33
N LEU A 20 -4.03 1.04 -0.97
CA LEU A 20 -3.36 -0.27 -0.94
C LEU A 20 -2.97 -0.73 -2.36
N MET A 21 -3.82 -0.49 -3.37
CA MET A 21 -3.48 -0.75 -4.77
C MET A 21 -2.35 0.14 -5.28
N LEU A 22 -2.33 1.42 -4.92
CA LEU A 22 -1.24 2.34 -5.29
C LEU A 22 0.10 1.95 -4.64
N PHE A 23 0.08 1.39 -3.44
CA PHE A 23 1.31 0.97 -2.72
C PHE A 23 1.92 -0.33 -3.27
N LEU A 24 1.10 -1.21 -3.88
CA LEU A 24 1.54 -2.47 -4.49
C LEU A 24 2.09 -2.31 -5.93
N PHE A 25 2.00 -1.11 -6.51
CA PHE A 25 2.40 -0.84 -7.90
C PHE A 25 3.68 0.00 -8.06
N PHE A 26 4.43 0.28 -6.99
CA PHE A 26 5.74 0.93 -7.10
C PHE A 26 6.87 -0.11 -7.23
N PRO A 27 7.44 -0.34 -8.43
CA PRO A 27 8.67 -1.10 -8.54
C PRO A 27 9.81 -0.29 -7.92
N THR A 28 10.48 -0.88 -6.94
CA THR A 28 11.76 -0.38 -6.42
C THR A 28 12.85 -0.62 -7.46
N GLN A 29 12.97 0.27 -8.45
CA GLN A 29 14.11 0.25 -9.36
C GLN A 29 15.35 0.79 -8.64
N ARG A 30 16.30 -0.10 -8.33
CA ARG A 30 17.67 0.32 -8.00
C ARG A 30 18.33 0.83 -9.28
N ALA A 31 18.56 2.13 -9.38
CA ALA A 31 19.30 2.71 -10.49
C ALA A 31 20.79 2.36 -10.38
N LEU A 32 21.29 1.55 -11.31
CA LEU A 32 22.72 1.45 -11.60
C LEU A 32 23.19 2.75 -12.26
N ALA A 33 24.36 3.27 -11.87
CA ALA A 33 24.91 4.50 -12.44
C ALA A 33 25.07 4.38 -13.97
N ALA A 34 24.65 5.40 -14.71
CA ALA A 34 24.69 5.39 -16.18
C ALA A 34 26.14 5.39 -16.71
N PRO A 35 26.45 4.63 -17.78
CA PRO A 35 27.79 4.59 -18.37
C PRO A 35 28.19 5.97 -18.93
N SER A 36 29.47 6.34 -18.78
CA SER A 36 30.00 7.62 -19.28
C SER A 36 30.32 7.61 -20.77
N HIS A 37 30.53 6.44 -21.36
CA HIS A 37 30.88 6.22 -22.77
C HIS A 37 30.56 4.79 -23.21
N GLU A 38 30.49 4.58 -24.52
CA GLU A 38 30.50 3.28 -25.18
C GLU A 38 31.54 3.27 -26.30
N ILE A 39 32.06 2.09 -26.67
CA ILE A 39 32.94 1.94 -27.83
C ILE A 39 32.11 1.36 -28.96
N LEU A 40 31.97 2.13 -30.04
CA LEU A 40 31.18 1.71 -31.20
C LEU A 40 31.93 0.66 -32.02
N ARG A 41 33.25 0.84 -32.15
CA ARG A 41 34.09 -0.08 -32.92
C ARG A 41 35.51 -0.09 -32.41
N TRP A 42 36.08 -1.29 -32.30
CA TRP A 42 37.50 -1.49 -32.06
C TRP A 42 38.09 -2.29 -33.22
N GLN A 43 38.98 -1.65 -33.97
CA GLN A 43 39.74 -2.30 -35.03
C GLN A 43 41.20 -2.40 -34.60
N ALA A 44 41.83 -3.55 -34.75
CA ALA A 44 43.25 -3.68 -34.44
C ALA A 44 43.99 -4.50 -35.49
N SER A 45 45.22 -4.10 -35.81
CA SER A 45 46.13 -4.88 -36.64
C SER A 45 47.40 -5.25 -35.87
N TYR A 46 47.79 -6.51 -35.96
CA TYR A 46 48.99 -7.08 -35.34
C TYR A 46 49.85 -7.67 -36.44
N ASP A 47 51.01 -7.09 -36.72
CA ASP A 47 51.90 -7.53 -37.80
C ASP A 47 53.22 -8.07 -37.25
N VAL A 48 53.33 -9.40 -37.24
CA VAL A 48 54.49 -10.15 -36.72
C VAL A 48 55.66 -10.03 -37.69
N GLN A 49 56.79 -9.56 -37.19
CA GLN A 49 58.01 -9.35 -37.96
C GLN A 49 58.95 -10.57 -37.85
N ALA A 50 59.88 -10.72 -38.80
CA ALA A 50 60.84 -11.83 -38.82
C ALA A 50 61.77 -11.90 -37.57
N ASN A 51 61.91 -10.80 -36.83
CA ASN A 51 62.63 -10.75 -35.55
C ASN A 51 61.76 -11.04 -34.32
N GLY A 52 60.49 -11.41 -34.52
CA GLY A 52 59.50 -11.70 -33.47
C GLY A 52 58.98 -10.47 -32.71
N SER A 53 59.30 -9.26 -33.16
CA SER A 53 58.56 -8.06 -32.76
C SER A 53 57.22 -7.98 -33.50
N VAL A 54 56.23 -7.34 -32.91
CA VAL A 54 54.90 -7.19 -33.49
C VAL A 54 54.58 -5.71 -33.57
N LEU A 55 54.29 -5.23 -34.78
CA LEU A 55 53.79 -3.88 -35.00
C LEU A 55 52.29 -3.89 -34.73
N VAL A 56 51.83 -3.03 -33.83
CA VAL A 56 50.42 -2.97 -33.43
C VAL A 56 49.84 -1.62 -33.80
N GLU A 57 48.67 -1.63 -34.43
CA GLU A 57 47.83 -0.45 -34.63
C GLU A 57 46.42 -0.74 -34.12
N GLU A 58 45.94 0.02 -33.14
CA GLU A 58 44.57 -0.08 -32.60
C GLU A 58 43.80 1.21 -32.86
N ARG A 59 42.67 1.09 -33.55
CA ARG A 59 41.70 2.16 -33.81
C ARG A 59 40.45 1.94 -32.96
N LEU A 60 40.17 2.86 -32.04
CA LEU A 60 39.05 2.79 -31.11
C LEU A 60 38.11 3.98 -31.32
N GLU A 61 36.87 3.71 -31.73
CA GLU A 61 35.81 4.71 -31.91
C GLU A 61 34.94 4.80 -30.64
N TYR A 62 35.06 5.93 -29.95
CA TYR A 62 34.31 6.22 -28.73
C TYR A 62 33.07 7.07 -29.02
N HIS A 63 31.97 6.76 -28.36
CA HIS A 63 30.80 7.64 -28.23
C HIS A 63 30.63 8.05 -26.76
N LEU A 64 30.73 9.35 -26.51
CA LEU A 64 30.82 9.90 -25.16
C LEU A 64 29.44 10.35 -24.68
N LEU A 65 28.88 9.63 -23.72
CA LEU A 65 27.51 9.84 -23.23
C LEU A 65 27.42 10.98 -22.20
N ASN A 66 28.57 11.37 -21.63
CA ASN A 66 28.73 12.44 -20.66
C ASN A 66 29.93 13.34 -21.02
N ARG A 67 30.04 14.51 -20.38
CA ARG A 67 31.23 15.36 -20.48
C ARG A 67 32.40 14.66 -19.77
N VAL A 68 33.52 14.50 -20.47
CA VAL A 68 34.73 13.83 -19.96
C VAL A 68 35.98 14.66 -20.25
N ASN A 69 37.00 14.51 -19.43
CA ASN A 69 38.30 15.17 -19.60
C ASN A 69 39.20 14.42 -20.58
N GLY A 70 38.99 13.11 -20.74
CA GLY A 70 39.82 12.28 -21.60
C GLY A 70 39.47 10.80 -21.58
N ILE A 71 40.27 9.99 -22.26
CA ILE A 71 40.15 8.53 -22.29
C ILE A 71 41.35 7.84 -21.64
N LEU A 72 41.12 6.62 -21.16
CA LEU A 72 42.13 5.70 -20.66
C LEU A 72 42.17 4.47 -21.57
N ARG A 73 43.37 4.06 -21.99
CA ARG A 73 43.61 2.80 -22.69
C ARG A 73 44.74 2.05 -21.98
N GLU A 74 44.46 0.85 -21.49
CA GLU A 74 45.44 0.02 -20.80
C GLU A 74 45.84 -1.19 -21.65
N VAL A 75 47.12 -1.36 -21.95
CA VAL A 75 47.68 -2.51 -22.67
C VAL A 75 48.34 -3.45 -21.66
N ASP A 76 47.85 -4.68 -21.58
CA ASP A 76 48.28 -5.67 -20.57
C ASP A 76 49.55 -6.41 -20.98
N LEU A 77 50.72 -6.14 -20.40
CA LEU A 77 51.97 -6.85 -20.70
C LEU A 77 52.15 -8.16 -19.92
N THR A 78 51.07 -8.72 -19.36
CA THR A 78 51.14 -10.01 -18.66
C THR A 78 51.68 -11.11 -19.61
N PRO A 79 52.69 -11.88 -19.17
CA PRO A 79 53.21 -12.99 -19.96
C PRO A 79 52.12 -14.02 -20.22
N GLU A 80 52.26 -14.77 -21.31
CA GLU A 80 51.35 -15.83 -21.74
C GLU A 80 50.94 -16.72 -20.55
N ARG A 81 49.65 -17.11 -20.46
CA ARG A 81 49.16 -18.04 -19.42
C ARG A 81 49.77 -19.46 -19.53
N ALA A 82 50.66 -19.70 -20.50
CA ALA A 82 51.40 -20.93 -20.70
C ALA A 82 52.70 -20.64 -21.48
N PRO A 83 53.81 -20.39 -20.78
CA PRO A 83 54.67 -21.54 -20.55
C PRO A 83 55.15 -21.65 -19.09
N GLN A 84 55.33 -22.89 -18.63
CA GLN A 84 56.02 -23.22 -17.38
C GLN A 84 57.54 -22.96 -17.45
N VAL A 85 57.95 -21.96 -18.24
CA VAL A 85 59.35 -21.61 -18.49
C VAL A 85 59.53 -20.13 -18.18
N SER A 86 60.33 -19.83 -17.16
CA SER A 86 60.70 -18.46 -16.81
C SER A 86 61.81 -17.99 -17.74
N PHE A 87 61.57 -16.90 -18.47
CA PHE A 87 62.57 -16.27 -19.33
C PHE A 87 63.33 -15.17 -18.57
N ALA A 88 64.58 -14.93 -18.97
CA ALA A 88 65.40 -13.86 -18.40
C ALA A 88 64.71 -12.47 -18.50
N PRO A 89 64.95 -11.52 -17.58
CA PRO A 89 64.26 -10.22 -17.54
C PRO A 89 64.35 -9.37 -18.82
N ASN A 90 65.40 -9.56 -19.62
CA ASN A 90 65.61 -8.91 -20.92
C ASN A 90 64.76 -9.50 -22.06
N LEU A 91 64.22 -10.71 -21.87
CA LEU A 91 63.35 -11.42 -22.82
C LEU A 91 61.87 -11.36 -22.43
N GLN A 92 61.51 -10.51 -21.46
CA GLN A 92 60.11 -10.22 -21.13
C GLN A 92 59.46 -9.35 -22.21
N LEU A 93 58.13 -9.49 -22.36
CA LEU A 93 57.31 -8.68 -23.28
C LEU A 93 57.42 -7.20 -22.93
N ARG A 94 57.75 -6.35 -23.92
CA ARG A 94 57.88 -4.89 -23.73
C ARG A 94 57.20 -4.13 -24.86
N LEU A 95 56.64 -2.97 -24.52
CA LEU A 95 56.09 -2.00 -25.46
C LEU A 95 57.14 -0.92 -25.77
N GLN A 96 57.36 -0.64 -27.05
CA GLN A 96 58.31 0.35 -27.56
C GLN A 96 57.68 1.25 -28.63
N GLU A 97 58.28 2.42 -28.86
CA GLU A 97 57.91 3.35 -29.93
C GLU A 97 56.41 3.73 -29.97
N PRO A 98 55.76 4.09 -28.84
CA PRO A 98 54.36 4.45 -28.85
C PRO A 98 54.12 5.76 -29.63
N SER A 99 53.09 5.78 -30.46
CA SER A 99 52.55 7.00 -31.06
C SER A 99 51.02 6.99 -31.03
N LEU A 100 50.43 8.17 -30.87
CA LEU A 100 48.99 8.36 -30.75
C LEU A 100 48.53 9.42 -31.73
N SER A 101 47.42 9.15 -32.43
CA SER A 101 46.78 10.13 -33.31
C SER A 101 45.26 10.12 -33.15
N LEU A 102 44.65 11.28 -33.39
CA LEU A 102 43.21 11.45 -33.45
C LEU A 102 42.78 11.59 -34.91
N LEU A 103 41.70 10.92 -35.30
CA LEU A 103 41.10 11.04 -36.63
C LEU A 103 40.08 12.18 -36.69
N ASP A 104 39.76 12.61 -37.90
CA ASP A 104 38.67 13.55 -38.17
C ASP A 104 37.28 12.96 -37.87
N ALA A 105 36.25 13.79 -37.94
CA ALA A 105 34.88 13.39 -37.62
C ALA A 105 34.30 12.35 -38.60
N GLN A 106 34.91 12.20 -39.77
CA GLN A 106 34.57 11.23 -40.81
C GLN A 106 35.32 9.90 -40.63
N GLY A 107 36.39 9.87 -39.83
CA GLY A 107 37.16 8.67 -39.51
C GLY A 107 38.10 8.21 -40.63
N GLU A 108 38.46 9.09 -41.57
CA GLU A 108 39.22 8.72 -42.78
C GLU A 108 40.67 9.19 -42.74
N HIS A 109 40.95 10.38 -42.19
CA HIS A 109 42.32 10.93 -42.14
C HIS A 109 42.77 11.32 -40.72
N PRO A 110 44.08 11.18 -40.40
CA PRO A 110 44.62 11.63 -39.12
C PRO A 110 44.51 13.16 -39.02
N LEU A 111 43.60 13.61 -38.17
CA LEU A 111 43.37 15.02 -37.88
C LEU A 111 44.58 15.66 -37.20
N ARG A 112 45.16 14.96 -36.20
CA ARG A 112 46.30 15.47 -35.42
C ARG A 112 47.04 14.37 -34.67
N ALA A 113 48.38 14.43 -34.65
CA ALA A 113 49.20 13.65 -33.72
C ALA A 113 49.06 14.19 -32.28
N ILE A 114 48.96 13.30 -31.30
CA ILE A 114 48.89 13.66 -29.88
C ILE A 114 50.27 13.37 -29.27
N PRO A 115 51.08 14.39 -28.92
CA PRO A 115 52.39 14.17 -28.32
C PRO A 115 52.30 13.66 -26.87
N GLN A 116 53.35 12.98 -26.43
CA GLN A 116 53.53 12.59 -25.03
C GLN A 116 53.95 13.81 -24.20
N GLY A 117 53.33 14.00 -23.04
CA GLY A 117 53.66 15.09 -22.12
C GLY A 117 52.87 15.01 -20.83
N THR A 118 53.04 16.00 -19.94
CA THR A 118 52.26 16.12 -18.71
C THR A 118 50.91 16.76 -19.01
N GLY A 119 49.82 16.15 -18.56
CA GLY A 119 48.46 16.58 -18.85
C GLY A 119 47.73 17.11 -17.61
N GLU A 120 47.05 18.25 -17.78
CA GLU A 120 46.18 18.82 -16.74
C GLU A 120 44.70 18.77 -17.14
N LYS A 121 43.81 18.93 -16.16
CA LYS A 121 42.37 18.95 -16.41
C LYS A 121 42.02 20.10 -17.36
N GLY A 122 41.36 19.80 -18.49
CA GLY A 122 41.00 20.76 -19.53
C GLY A 122 42.04 20.91 -20.65
N MET A 123 43.23 20.32 -20.51
CA MET A 123 44.26 20.34 -21.55
C MET A 123 43.87 19.46 -22.72
N LYS A 124 44.13 19.92 -23.96
CA LYS A 124 43.70 19.24 -25.18
C LYS A 124 44.90 18.76 -26.00
N GLY A 125 44.92 17.48 -26.34
CA GLY A 125 45.89 16.94 -27.28
C GLY A 125 47.23 16.58 -26.67
N VAL A 126 47.23 16.04 -25.46
CA VAL A 126 48.42 15.47 -24.84
C VAL A 126 48.05 14.11 -24.25
N TYR A 127 49.00 13.17 -24.22
CA TYR A 127 48.83 11.93 -23.47
C TYR A 127 49.97 11.70 -22.48
N GLU A 128 49.61 11.15 -21.33
CA GLU A 128 50.55 10.60 -20.36
C GLU A 128 50.64 9.08 -20.59
N MET A 129 51.86 8.56 -20.47
CA MET A 129 52.10 7.12 -20.47
C MET A 129 52.75 6.72 -19.16
N GLY A 130 52.15 5.77 -18.47
CA GLY A 130 52.66 5.21 -17.23
C GLY A 130 52.57 3.69 -17.24
N THR A 131 53.34 3.04 -16.35
CA THR A 131 53.23 1.60 -16.12
C THR A 131 52.71 1.37 -14.70
N VAL A 132 51.61 0.64 -14.56
CA VAL A 132 51.02 0.26 -13.28
C VAL A 132 51.01 -1.26 -13.19
N GLY A 133 51.93 -1.84 -12.42
CA GLY A 133 52.14 -3.29 -12.40
C GLY A 133 52.59 -3.81 -13.77
N LYS A 134 51.79 -4.66 -14.42
CA LYS A 134 52.02 -5.17 -15.78
C LYS A 134 51.22 -4.43 -16.87
N LEU A 135 50.50 -3.38 -16.51
CA LEU A 135 49.67 -2.61 -17.44
C LEU A 135 50.42 -1.35 -17.89
N VAL A 136 50.54 -1.15 -19.21
CA VAL A 136 50.91 0.15 -19.78
C VAL A 136 49.64 0.96 -19.98
N GLN A 137 49.52 2.08 -19.28
CA GLN A 137 48.35 2.94 -19.33
C GLN A 137 48.66 4.18 -20.17
N PHE A 138 47.85 4.39 -21.21
CA PHE A 138 47.74 5.62 -21.96
C PHE A 138 46.58 6.44 -21.39
N LYS A 139 46.91 7.59 -20.81
CA LYS A 139 45.92 8.56 -20.31
C LYS A 139 45.90 9.76 -21.23
N VAL A 140 44.88 9.84 -22.07
CA VAL A 140 44.78 10.83 -23.15
C VAL A 140 43.89 11.98 -22.72
N PHE A 141 44.44 13.19 -22.66
CA PHE A 141 43.74 14.41 -22.31
C PHE A 141 43.17 15.04 -23.59
N GLU A 142 41.88 14.88 -23.78
CA GLU A 142 41.15 15.36 -24.96
C GLU A 142 39.70 15.65 -24.54
N PRO A 143 39.46 16.79 -23.86
CA PRO A 143 38.17 17.13 -23.31
C PRO A 143 37.07 17.07 -24.36
N SER A 144 35.94 16.49 -23.97
CA SER A 144 34.86 16.15 -24.90
C SER A 144 33.50 16.41 -24.27
N ARG A 145 32.53 16.78 -25.11
CA ARG A 145 31.15 17.07 -24.71
C ARG A 145 30.30 15.81 -24.84
N LYS A 146 29.12 15.86 -24.23
CA LYS A 146 28.10 14.81 -24.36
C LYS A 146 27.66 14.71 -25.82
N GLY A 147 27.68 13.49 -26.37
CA GLY A 147 27.34 13.17 -27.76
C GLY A 147 28.53 13.17 -28.71
N ASP A 148 29.73 13.58 -28.27
CA ASP A 148 30.91 13.58 -29.13
C ASP A 148 31.29 12.14 -29.54
N ARG A 149 31.68 12.00 -30.81
CA ARG A 149 32.34 10.80 -31.33
C ARG A 149 33.79 11.10 -31.66
N LYS A 150 34.70 10.26 -31.18
CA LYS A 150 36.14 10.43 -31.37
C LYS A 150 36.81 9.09 -31.62
N THR A 151 37.69 9.05 -32.61
CA THR A 151 38.43 7.83 -32.95
C THR A 151 39.92 8.03 -32.72
N PHE A 152 40.49 7.22 -31.83
CA PHE A 152 41.89 7.26 -31.43
C PHE A 152 42.64 6.10 -32.07
N ILE A 153 43.81 6.38 -32.65
CA ILE A 153 44.73 5.37 -33.18
C ILE A 153 45.97 5.29 -32.30
N PHE A 154 46.17 4.14 -31.67
CA PHE A 154 47.38 3.79 -30.91
C PHE A 154 48.28 2.93 -31.79
N ARG A 155 49.53 3.35 -32.00
CA ARG A 155 50.56 2.55 -32.66
C ARG A 155 51.70 2.28 -31.70
N TYR A 156 52.15 1.04 -31.63
CA TYR A 156 53.28 0.66 -30.78
C TYR A 156 53.91 -0.65 -31.26
N ARG A 157 55.15 -0.91 -30.85
CA ARG A 157 55.86 -2.16 -31.11
C ARG A 157 55.90 -3.02 -29.85
N LEU A 158 55.42 -4.26 -29.95
CA LEU A 158 55.65 -5.27 -28.93
C LEU A 158 56.92 -6.04 -29.25
N THR A 159 57.86 -6.11 -28.31
CA THR A 159 59.10 -6.88 -28.44
C THR A 159 59.06 -8.11 -27.54
N ASN A 160 59.74 -9.19 -27.95
CA ASN A 160 59.70 -10.51 -27.26
C ASN A 160 58.30 -11.13 -27.17
N ALA A 161 57.43 -10.84 -28.15
CA ALA A 161 56.04 -11.27 -28.18
C ALA A 161 55.84 -12.67 -28.78
N VAL A 162 56.80 -13.17 -29.56
CA VAL A 162 56.78 -14.50 -30.16
C VAL A 162 57.64 -15.46 -29.35
N VAL A 163 57.13 -16.67 -29.13
CA VAL A 163 57.90 -17.81 -28.59
C VAL A 163 58.12 -18.81 -29.72
N VAL A 164 59.33 -19.36 -29.82
CA VAL A 164 59.68 -20.35 -30.84
C VAL A 164 60.04 -21.68 -30.20
N TYR A 165 59.30 -22.72 -30.54
CA TYR A 165 59.57 -24.12 -30.23
C TYR A 165 60.30 -24.78 -31.41
N GLN A 166 60.67 -26.06 -31.29
CA GLN A 166 61.34 -26.80 -32.37
C GLN A 166 60.46 -26.93 -33.62
N ASP A 167 59.16 -27.12 -33.42
CA ASP A 167 58.15 -27.45 -34.45
C ASP A 167 57.17 -26.31 -34.75
N VAL A 168 57.01 -25.33 -33.86
CA VAL A 168 56.03 -24.23 -34.03
C VAL A 168 56.49 -22.90 -33.42
N ALA A 169 56.17 -21.79 -34.05
CA ALA A 169 56.25 -20.46 -33.45
C ALA A 169 54.85 -19.98 -33.05
N THR A 170 54.74 -19.39 -31.85
CA THR A 170 53.47 -18.95 -31.28
C THR A 170 53.48 -17.47 -30.93
N PHE A 171 52.42 -16.77 -31.31
CA PHE A 171 52.06 -15.47 -30.77
C PHE A 171 50.76 -15.66 -29.97
N ASN A 172 50.88 -15.73 -28.64
CA ASN A 172 49.73 -15.88 -27.75
C ASN A 172 49.46 -14.59 -26.97
N ARG A 173 48.24 -14.05 -27.08
CA ARG A 173 47.94 -12.73 -26.54
C ARG A 173 46.54 -12.58 -25.99
N VAL A 174 46.47 -12.21 -24.72
CA VAL A 174 45.27 -11.57 -24.14
C VAL A 174 45.20 -10.14 -24.66
N LEU A 175 44.23 -9.88 -25.53
CA LEU A 175 44.01 -8.58 -26.17
C LEU A 175 43.14 -7.67 -25.28
N VAL A 176 42.17 -8.29 -24.62
CA VAL A 176 41.34 -7.69 -23.55
C VAL A 176 41.20 -8.74 -22.46
N ASP A 177 41.75 -8.49 -21.26
CA ASP A 177 41.58 -9.42 -20.14
C ASP A 177 40.19 -9.26 -19.49
N ARG A 178 39.70 -8.01 -19.42
CA ARG A 178 38.37 -7.70 -18.92
C ARG A 178 37.84 -6.39 -19.49
N ALA A 179 36.85 -6.47 -20.37
CA ALA A 179 36.20 -5.28 -20.91
C ALA A 179 35.56 -4.46 -19.78
N ARG A 180 35.85 -3.16 -19.71
CA ARG A 180 35.29 -2.25 -18.69
C ARG A 180 34.00 -1.56 -19.14
N THR A 181 33.77 -1.51 -20.45
CA THR A 181 32.58 -0.94 -21.07
C THR A 181 32.14 -1.83 -22.22
N ASP A 182 30.93 -1.60 -22.72
CA ASP A 182 30.38 -2.30 -23.87
C ASP A 182 31.13 -1.87 -25.15
N ILE A 183 31.58 -2.85 -25.94
CA ILE A 183 32.19 -2.66 -27.26
C ILE A 183 31.24 -3.27 -28.30
N LYS A 184 30.64 -2.44 -29.14
CA LYS A 184 29.61 -2.85 -30.12
C LYS A 184 30.16 -3.59 -31.35
N GLY A 185 31.47 -3.77 -31.45
CA GLY A 185 32.09 -4.51 -32.53
C GLY A 185 33.61 -4.52 -32.42
N VAL A 186 34.22 -5.70 -32.56
CA VAL A 186 35.67 -5.89 -32.54
C VAL A 186 36.09 -6.57 -33.84
N ASP A 187 37.00 -5.93 -34.58
CA ASP A 187 37.60 -6.44 -35.82
C ASP A 187 39.13 -6.50 -35.66
N LEU A 188 39.70 -7.69 -35.61
CA LEU A 188 41.15 -7.87 -35.49
C LEU A 188 41.71 -8.45 -36.77
N SER A 189 42.86 -7.94 -37.21
CA SER A 189 43.63 -8.47 -38.32
C SER A 189 45.03 -8.85 -37.84
N LEU A 190 45.42 -10.12 -37.97
CA LEU A 190 46.77 -10.56 -37.63
C LEU A 190 47.51 -10.92 -38.91
N ARG A 191 48.77 -10.49 -39.01
CA ARG A 191 49.65 -10.75 -40.15
C ARG A 191 50.97 -11.36 -39.69
N ILE A 192 51.50 -12.25 -40.52
CA ILE A 192 52.79 -12.92 -40.31
C ILE A 192 53.69 -12.75 -41.54
N PRO A 193 55.02 -13.00 -41.42
CA PRO A 193 55.90 -12.99 -42.58
C PRO A 193 55.44 -14.01 -43.64
N SER A 194 55.67 -13.72 -44.92
CA SER A 194 55.30 -14.61 -46.02
C SER A 194 56.19 -15.86 -46.07
N GLY A 195 55.66 -16.98 -46.61
CA GLY A 195 56.40 -18.23 -46.80
C GLY A 195 55.84 -19.45 -46.06
N ALA A 196 54.64 -19.35 -45.50
CA ALA A 196 53.86 -20.49 -44.99
C ALA A 196 52.80 -20.95 -46.00
N GLU A 197 52.46 -22.23 -45.93
CA GLU A 197 51.25 -22.78 -46.55
C GLU A 197 50.06 -22.68 -45.59
N LYS A 198 48.83 -22.60 -46.12
CA LYS A 198 47.61 -22.47 -45.31
C LYS A 198 47.43 -23.63 -44.31
N SER A 199 47.92 -24.82 -44.63
CA SER A 199 47.89 -26.03 -43.79
C SER A 199 48.81 -25.95 -42.56
N GLU A 200 49.82 -25.08 -42.58
CA GLU A 200 50.78 -24.90 -41.48
C GLU A 200 50.35 -23.81 -40.48
N LEU A 201 49.17 -23.22 -40.70
CA LEU A 201 48.68 -22.07 -39.96
C LEU A 201 47.52 -22.47 -39.07
N HIS A 202 47.59 -22.05 -37.81
CA HIS A 202 46.48 -22.20 -36.87
C HIS A 202 46.22 -20.89 -36.14
N ILE A 203 44.95 -20.55 -36.00
CA ILE A 203 44.48 -19.46 -35.15
C ILE A 203 43.42 -20.03 -34.21
N PHE A 204 43.48 -19.61 -32.95
CA PHE A 204 42.49 -19.94 -31.94
C PHE A 204 42.17 -18.65 -31.19
N THR A 205 40.90 -18.24 -31.20
CA THR A 205 40.44 -17.12 -30.39
C THR A 205 39.48 -17.57 -29.30
N LYS A 206 39.76 -17.14 -28.06
CA LYS A 206 38.90 -17.31 -26.89
C LYS A 206 38.23 -15.98 -26.58
N GLY A 207 36.92 -16.00 -26.45
CA GLY A 207 36.11 -14.84 -26.16
C GLY A 207 34.63 -15.20 -26.16
N PRO A 208 33.72 -14.21 -26.28
CA PRO A 208 32.28 -14.45 -26.27
C PRO A 208 31.88 -15.45 -27.36
N LEU A 209 30.91 -16.32 -27.06
CA LEU A 209 30.47 -17.39 -27.97
C LEU A 209 29.86 -16.89 -29.29
N ILE A 210 29.68 -15.58 -29.44
CA ILE A 210 29.10 -14.89 -30.61
C ILE A 210 30.14 -14.43 -31.65
N GLY A 211 31.45 -14.55 -31.37
CA GLY A 211 32.52 -14.20 -32.31
C GLY A 211 33.02 -15.38 -33.16
N TYR A 212 33.81 -15.08 -34.19
CA TYR A 212 34.46 -16.07 -35.05
C TYR A 212 35.85 -15.59 -35.53
N ASP A 213 36.73 -16.55 -35.87
CA ASP A 213 38.04 -16.33 -36.47
C ASP A 213 38.16 -17.06 -37.82
N GLU A 214 38.98 -16.52 -38.73
CA GLU A 214 39.15 -17.05 -40.09
C GLU A 214 40.55 -16.77 -40.66
N ILE A 215 41.10 -17.71 -41.42
CA ILE A 215 42.34 -17.53 -42.20
C ILE A 215 41.99 -17.00 -43.60
N LEU A 216 42.21 -15.71 -43.82
CA LEU A 216 41.89 -15.02 -45.08
C LEU A 216 42.89 -15.33 -46.20
N SER A 217 44.18 -15.43 -45.87
CA SER A 217 45.27 -15.75 -46.80
C SER A 217 46.44 -16.44 -46.08
N PRO A 218 47.44 -17.02 -46.79
CA PRO A 218 48.61 -17.69 -46.18
C PRO A 218 49.54 -16.81 -45.33
N ASN A 219 49.12 -15.59 -44.99
CA ASN A 219 49.82 -14.66 -44.12
C ASN A 219 48.87 -13.73 -43.33
N THR A 220 47.55 -13.84 -43.49
CA THR A 220 46.58 -12.90 -42.89
C THR A 220 45.40 -13.66 -42.27
N PHE A 221 45.09 -13.28 -41.03
CA PHE A 221 44.03 -13.83 -40.20
C PHE A 221 43.07 -12.71 -39.79
N ALA A 222 41.80 -13.04 -39.63
CA ALA A 222 40.78 -12.13 -39.13
C ALA A 222 40.04 -12.72 -37.94
N VAL A 223 39.70 -11.88 -36.98
CA VAL A 223 38.82 -12.21 -35.85
C VAL A 223 37.72 -11.16 -35.81
N LYS A 224 36.46 -11.59 -35.74
CA LYS A 224 35.31 -10.69 -35.62
C LYS A 224 34.43 -11.06 -34.43
N ILE A 225 34.14 -10.08 -33.59
CA ILE A 225 33.26 -10.26 -32.43
C ILE A 225 32.17 -9.18 -32.52
N PRO A 226 30.89 -9.56 -32.74
CA PRO A 226 29.80 -8.60 -32.92
C PRO A 226 29.54 -7.71 -31.70
N LYS A 227 29.84 -8.19 -30.49
CA LYS A 227 29.70 -7.42 -29.26
C LYS A 227 30.61 -8.01 -28.18
N LEU A 228 31.22 -7.14 -27.38
CA LEU A 228 31.96 -7.53 -26.18
C LEU A 228 31.36 -6.79 -24.98
N GLU A 229 30.75 -7.55 -24.07
CA GLU A 229 30.10 -7.02 -22.87
C GLU A 229 31.12 -6.76 -21.74
N PRO A 230 30.81 -5.83 -20.82
CA PRO A 230 31.66 -5.60 -19.66
C PRO A 230 31.91 -6.89 -18.85
N GLY A 231 33.16 -7.18 -18.58
CA GLY A 231 33.60 -8.40 -17.89
C GLY A 231 34.13 -9.49 -18.82
N GLU A 232 33.84 -9.44 -20.12
CA GLU A 232 34.30 -10.43 -21.09
C GLU A 232 35.76 -10.18 -21.51
N SER A 233 36.43 -11.25 -21.95
CA SER A 233 37.85 -11.26 -22.34
C SER A 233 38.02 -11.69 -23.81
N ILE A 234 39.11 -11.28 -24.43
CA ILE A 234 39.55 -11.74 -25.76
C ILE A 234 41.01 -12.17 -25.66
N GLU A 235 41.28 -13.43 -25.99
CA GLU A 235 42.62 -14.00 -26.10
C GLU A 235 42.77 -14.67 -27.47
N THR A 236 43.86 -14.39 -28.16
CA THR A 236 44.16 -14.97 -29.48
C THR A 236 45.51 -15.67 -29.46
N LEU A 237 45.52 -16.91 -29.91
CA LEU A 237 46.70 -17.73 -30.12
C LEU A 237 46.89 -17.93 -31.63
N LEU A 238 48.02 -17.47 -32.14
CA LEU A 238 48.43 -17.62 -33.53
C LEU A 238 49.65 -18.52 -33.61
N MET A 239 49.62 -19.51 -34.51
CA MET A 239 50.66 -20.52 -34.69
C MET A 239 51.11 -20.56 -36.15
N PHE A 240 52.42 -20.56 -36.36
CA PHE A 240 53.03 -20.54 -37.70
C PHE A 240 54.43 -21.18 -37.69
N PRO A 241 55.02 -21.49 -38.86
CA PRO A 241 56.33 -22.14 -38.94
C PRO A 241 57.49 -21.33 -38.33
N PRO A 242 58.38 -21.95 -37.53
CA PRO A 242 59.56 -21.29 -36.93
C PRO A 242 60.50 -20.61 -37.93
N ARG A 243 60.58 -21.14 -39.17
CA ARG A 243 61.44 -20.62 -40.24
C ARG A 243 61.11 -19.18 -40.64
N LEU A 244 59.91 -18.71 -40.36
CA LEU A 244 59.46 -17.35 -40.66
C LEU A 244 60.03 -16.30 -39.68
N VAL A 245 60.54 -16.75 -38.53
CA VAL A 245 61.05 -15.89 -37.45
C VAL A 245 62.45 -16.32 -36.98
N PRO A 246 63.45 -16.36 -37.88
CA PRO A 246 64.73 -17.01 -37.61
C PRO A 246 65.55 -16.34 -36.50
N THR A 247 65.38 -15.03 -36.29
CA THR A 247 66.23 -14.24 -35.37
C THR A 247 65.64 -14.07 -33.97
N VAL A 248 64.53 -14.76 -33.65
CA VAL A 248 63.91 -14.72 -32.32
C VAL A 248 64.80 -15.40 -31.27
N GLN A 249 65.03 -14.69 -30.16
CA GLN A 249 65.83 -15.19 -29.03
C GLN A 249 65.01 -15.98 -28.00
N LYS A 250 63.69 -15.77 -27.93
CA LYS A 250 62.78 -16.44 -26.99
C LYS A 250 62.44 -17.85 -27.51
N ARG A 251 63.40 -18.76 -27.37
CA ARG A 251 63.32 -20.15 -27.84
C ARG A 251 63.16 -21.14 -26.68
N VAL A 252 62.41 -22.21 -26.92
CA VAL A 252 62.25 -23.35 -26.00
C VAL A 252 62.61 -24.61 -26.76
N ASP A 253 63.56 -25.38 -26.24
CA ASP A 253 64.11 -26.57 -26.91
C ASP A 253 63.24 -27.82 -26.68
N ARG A 254 62.02 -27.80 -27.23
CA ARG A 254 61.09 -28.94 -27.25
C ARG A 254 60.04 -28.77 -28.34
N GLU A 255 59.40 -29.86 -28.74
CA GLU A 255 58.21 -29.86 -29.60
C GLU A 255 56.95 -29.54 -28.78
N GLU A 256 56.04 -28.72 -29.31
CA GLU A 256 54.84 -28.25 -28.59
C GLU A 256 53.57 -28.20 -29.46
N LEU A 257 53.67 -28.37 -30.79
CA LEU A 257 52.55 -28.25 -31.74
C LEU A 257 51.38 -29.18 -31.37
N ALA A 258 51.66 -30.47 -31.19
CA ALA A 258 50.64 -31.47 -30.87
C ALA A 258 49.96 -31.20 -29.52
N THR A 259 50.74 -30.79 -28.52
CA THR A 259 50.24 -30.48 -27.17
C THR A 259 49.30 -29.27 -27.19
N ILE A 260 49.67 -28.21 -27.90
CA ILE A 260 48.82 -27.02 -28.06
C ILE A 260 47.54 -27.38 -28.81
N LEU A 261 47.64 -28.10 -29.93
CA LEU A 261 46.46 -28.49 -30.72
C LEU A 261 45.49 -29.37 -29.91
N ALA A 262 45.99 -30.31 -29.11
CA ALA A 262 45.16 -31.14 -28.24
C ALA A 262 44.42 -30.30 -27.17
N ARG A 263 45.12 -29.34 -26.55
CA ARG A 263 44.54 -28.44 -25.55
C ARG A 263 43.47 -27.52 -26.15
N GLU A 264 43.73 -26.93 -27.31
CA GLU A 264 42.77 -26.04 -27.96
C GLU A 264 41.56 -26.82 -28.50
N LYS A 265 41.74 -28.06 -28.98
CA LYS A 265 40.63 -28.95 -29.35
C LYS A 265 39.71 -29.23 -28.16
N GLN A 266 40.27 -29.58 -27.01
CA GLN A 266 39.50 -29.82 -25.79
C GLN A 266 38.70 -28.57 -25.36
N ALA A 267 39.30 -27.38 -25.46
CA ALA A 267 38.62 -26.12 -25.17
C ALA A 267 37.48 -25.82 -26.15
N ALA A 268 37.67 -26.11 -27.44
CA ALA A 268 36.65 -25.95 -28.48
C ALA A 268 35.46 -26.91 -28.29
N ASP A 269 35.73 -28.17 -27.96
CA ASP A 269 34.69 -29.17 -27.68
C ASP A 269 33.84 -28.76 -26.46
N ALA A 270 34.49 -28.27 -25.39
CA ALA A 270 33.79 -27.75 -24.20
C ALA A 270 32.90 -26.52 -24.52
N ALA A 271 33.41 -25.57 -25.33
CA ALA A 271 32.65 -24.39 -25.74
C ALA A 271 31.46 -24.76 -26.65
N ASN A 272 31.61 -25.77 -27.51
CA ASN A 272 30.53 -26.26 -28.36
C ASN A 272 29.42 -26.93 -27.53
N GLU A 273 29.78 -27.71 -26.49
CA GLU A 273 28.80 -28.27 -25.56
C GLU A 273 28.00 -27.17 -24.82
N GLU A 274 28.68 -26.10 -24.40
CA GLU A 274 28.03 -24.95 -23.76
C GLU A 274 27.06 -24.22 -24.72
N ARG A 275 27.45 -24.02 -25.98
CA ARG A 275 26.57 -23.44 -27.02
C ARG A 275 25.30 -24.26 -27.22
N GLU A 276 25.41 -25.57 -27.28
CA GLU A 276 24.25 -26.46 -27.47
C GLU A 276 23.32 -26.42 -26.25
N LYS A 277 23.86 -26.41 -25.02
CA LYS A 277 23.06 -26.20 -23.80
C LYS A 277 22.34 -24.85 -23.81
N ALA A 278 23.03 -23.77 -24.19
CA ALA A 278 22.47 -22.44 -24.25
C ALA A 278 21.33 -22.34 -25.29
N LYS A 279 21.51 -22.92 -26.48
CA LYS A 279 20.46 -23.02 -27.51
C LYS A 279 19.24 -23.79 -27.00
N ALA A 280 19.46 -24.95 -26.37
CA ALA A 280 18.37 -25.76 -25.84
C ALA A 280 17.56 -25.01 -24.75
N GLN A 281 18.23 -24.29 -23.86
CA GLN A 281 17.56 -23.45 -22.85
C GLN A 281 16.78 -22.29 -23.49
N TRP A 282 17.36 -21.64 -24.50
CA TRP A 282 16.71 -20.57 -25.23
C TRP A 282 15.45 -21.05 -25.96
N ASP A 283 15.52 -22.20 -26.63
CA ASP A 283 14.37 -22.79 -27.33
C ASP A 283 13.24 -23.15 -26.35
N GLN A 284 13.57 -23.69 -25.18
CA GLN A 284 12.59 -23.94 -24.11
C GLN A 284 11.92 -22.66 -23.63
N GLU A 285 12.69 -21.59 -23.41
CA GLU A 285 12.16 -20.29 -22.98
C GLU A 285 11.30 -19.64 -24.08
N LEU A 286 11.69 -19.77 -25.34
CA LEU A 286 10.90 -19.29 -26.48
C LEU A 286 9.55 -20.02 -26.56
N GLN A 287 9.53 -21.34 -26.40
CA GLN A 287 8.29 -22.12 -26.34
C GLN A 287 7.43 -21.74 -25.14
N ARG A 288 8.04 -21.47 -23.99
CA ARG A 288 7.32 -20.99 -22.79
C ARG A 288 6.66 -19.63 -23.05
N ARG A 289 7.36 -18.70 -23.70
CA ARG A 289 6.83 -17.39 -24.07
C ARG A 289 5.67 -17.49 -25.05
N LYS A 290 5.80 -18.30 -26.10
CA LYS A 290 4.69 -18.56 -27.05
C LYS A 290 3.44 -19.09 -26.35
N ARG A 291 3.58 -20.13 -25.50
CA ARG A 291 2.46 -20.66 -24.70
C ARG A 291 1.84 -19.62 -23.77
N LEU A 292 2.64 -18.73 -23.19
CA LEU A 292 2.14 -17.65 -22.35
C LEU A 292 1.31 -16.64 -23.16
N GLU A 293 1.77 -16.28 -24.37
CA GLU A 293 1.05 -15.38 -25.27
C GLU A 293 -0.25 -16.00 -25.77
N GLU A 294 -0.26 -17.28 -26.14
CA GLU A 294 -1.46 -18.02 -26.53
C GLU A 294 -2.49 -18.04 -25.39
N ARG A 295 -2.06 -18.31 -24.15
CA ARG A 295 -2.93 -18.26 -22.97
C ARG A 295 -3.50 -16.85 -22.77
N LYS A 296 -2.67 -15.81 -22.86
CA LYS A 296 -3.13 -14.42 -22.76
C LYS A 296 -4.14 -14.07 -23.86
N ALA A 297 -3.91 -14.52 -25.09
CA ALA A 297 -4.81 -14.30 -26.21
C ALA A 297 -6.17 -14.99 -25.96
N LEU A 298 -6.16 -16.26 -25.56
CA LEU A 298 -7.37 -16.98 -25.17
C LEU A 298 -8.11 -16.26 -24.03
N GLY A 299 -7.39 -15.83 -23.00
CA GLY A 299 -7.95 -15.05 -21.90
C GLY A 299 -8.66 -13.77 -22.35
N ARG A 300 -8.13 -13.06 -23.37
CA ARG A 300 -8.78 -11.88 -23.96
C ARG A 300 -10.05 -12.24 -24.72
N THR A 301 -10.05 -13.34 -25.48
CA THR A 301 -11.25 -13.79 -26.19
C THR A 301 -12.41 -14.16 -25.26
N LEU A 302 -12.09 -14.57 -24.02
CA LEU A 302 -13.07 -14.92 -22.99
C LEU A 302 -13.56 -13.72 -22.15
N ASN A 303 -13.06 -12.50 -22.39
CA ASN A 303 -13.51 -11.30 -21.66
C ASN A 303 -15.03 -11.06 -21.68
N PRO A 304 -15.77 -11.30 -22.78
CA PRO A 304 -17.23 -11.15 -22.79
C PRO A 304 -17.92 -12.05 -21.75
N LEU A 305 -17.40 -13.26 -21.52
CA LEU A 305 -17.92 -14.18 -20.50
C LEU A 305 -17.74 -13.60 -19.08
N LEU A 306 -16.61 -12.97 -18.79
CA LEU A 306 -16.39 -12.26 -17.53
C LEU A 306 -17.40 -11.13 -17.34
N GLY A 307 -17.73 -10.41 -18.42
CA GLY A 307 -18.78 -9.38 -18.42
C GLY A 307 -20.15 -9.94 -18.05
N VAL A 308 -20.53 -11.08 -18.63
CA VAL A 308 -21.80 -11.78 -18.31
C VAL A 308 -21.83 -12.25 -16.86
N LEU A 309 -20.72 -12.82 -16.35
CA LEU A 309 -20.61 -13.22 -14.95
C LEU A 309 -20.72 -12.03 -14.00
N GLY A 310 -20.06 -10.92 -14.32
CA GLY A 310 -20.16 -9.67 -13.58
C GLY A 310 -21.58 -9.10 -13.55
N ALA A 311 -22.25 -9.05 -14.70
CA ALA A 311 -23.66 -8.62 -14.79
C ALA A 311 -24.59 -9.52 -13.99
N SER A 312 -24.37 -10.84 -14.03
CA SER A 312 -25.13 -11.83 -13.25
C SER A 312 -24.94 -11.63 -11.74
N ALA A 313 -23.72 -11.30 -11.30
CA ALA A 313 -23.45 -10.97 -9.90
C ALA A 313 -24.26 -9.73 -9.45
N VAL A 314 -24.29 -8.68 -10.27
CA VAL A 314 -25.10 -7.48 -10.02
C VAL A 314 -26.59 -7.80 -9.96
N ALA A 315 -27.10 -8.64 -10.87
CA ALA A 315 -28.47 -9.10 -10.82
C ALA A 315 -28.79 -9.85 -9.51
N CYS A 316 -27.86 -10.69 -9.02
CA CYS A 316 -27.98 -11.37 -7.73
C CYS A 316 -28.07 -10.38 -6.56
N PHE A 317 -27.25 -9.32 -6.54
CA PHE A 317 -27.36 -8.26 -5.52
C PHE A 317 -28.73 -7.62 -5.49
N ILE A 318 -29.25 -7.23 -6.66
CA ILE A 318 -30.56 -6.58 -6.78
C ILE A 318 -31.67 -7.54 -6.33
N PHE A 319 -31.60 -8.81 -6.77
CA PHE A 319 -32.55 -9.84 -6.37
C PHE A 319 -32.54 -10.07 -4.86
N MET A 320 -31.37 -10.23 -4.25
CA MET A 320 -31.24 -10.40 -2.79
C MET A 320 -31.82 -9.21 -2.02
N GLY A 321 -31.51 -7.98 -2.43
CA GLY A 321 -32.05 -6.78 -1.79
C GLY A 321 -33.58 -6.70 -1.88
N ARG A 322 -34.16 -7.08 -3.02
CA ARG A 322 -35.62 -7.10 -3.20
C ARG A 322 -36.30 -8.25 -2.46
N ARG A 323 -35.66 -9.42 -2.38
CA ARG A 323 -36.26 -10.64 -1.82
C ARG A 323 -36.11 -10.75 -0.32
N PHE A 324 -34.97 -10.34 0.22
CA PHE A 324 -34.61 -10.47 1.64
C PHE A 324 -34.44 -9.13 2.35
N GLY A 325 -34.41 -8.01 1.63
CA GLY A 325 -34.21 -6.68 2.24
C GLY A 325 -35.49 -5.92 2.59
N ARG A 326 -36.67 -6.37 2.11
CA ARG A 326 -37.96 -5.66 2.26
C ARG A 326 -38.45 -5.67 3.71
N GLU A 327 -38.87 -4.49 4.18
CA GLU A 327 -39.53 -4.33 5.47
C GLU A 327 -41.03 -4.58 5.33
N ARG A 328 -41.67 -5.10 6.38
CA ARG A 328 -43.12 -5.34 6.41
C ARG A 328 -43.86 -4.01 6.39
N LYS A 329 -44.97 -3.94 5.65
CA LYS A 329 -45.83 -2.75 5.61
C LYS A 329 -46.86 -2.83 6.74
N PRO A 330 -47.12 -1.72 7.46
CA PRO A 330 -48.25 -1.65 8.39
C PRO A 330 -49.58 -1.71 7.64
N SER A 331 -50.62 -2.23 8.28
CA SER A 331 -52.03 -2.14 7.87
C SER A 331 -52.68 -0.82 8.27
N PHE A 332 -52.13 -0.11 9.26
CA PHE A 332 -52.62 1.19 9.68
C PHE A 332 -52.31 2.27 8.63
N GLU A 333 -53.35 2.92 8.10
CA GLU A 333 -53.27 3.95 7.05
C GLU A 333 -53.68 5.36 7.51
N GLY A 334 -54.03 5.54 8.79
CA GLY A 334 -54.47 6.84 9.32
C GLY A 334 -53.34 7.86 9.49
N ASP A 335 -53.65 9.15 9.29
CA ASP A 335 -52.69 10.24 9.52
C ASP A 335 -52.44 10.52 11.02
N TYR A 336 -53.48 10.31 11.84
CA TYR A 336 -53.48 10.54 13.27
C TYR A 336 -53.98 9.30 14.03
N TYR A 337 -53.39 9.07 15.20
CA TYR A 337 -53.84 8.05 16.15
C TYR A 337 -53.95 8.71 17.52
N ARG A 338 -55.11 8.66 18.17
CA ARG A 338 -55.40 9.49 19.37
C ARG A 338 -55.17 8.77 20.69
N GLU A 339 -55.25 7.44 20.67
CA GLU A 339 -55.07 6.59 21.83
C GLU A 339 -53.61 6.13 21.94
N LEU A 340 -53.20 5.64 23.10
CA LEU A 340 -51.89 5.01 23.22
C LEU A 340 -51.92 3.68 22.43
N PRO A 341 -51.03 3.49 21.43
CA PRO A 341 -51.01 2.29 20.59
C PRO A 341 -50.88 0.97 21.34
N GLY A 342 -50.27 0.95 22.52
CA GLY A 342 -50.15 -0.24 23.34
C GLY A 342 -49.87 0.03 24.81
N ASP A 343 -50.05 -1.00 25.63
CA ASP A 343 -49.89 -0.98 27.10
C ASP A 343 -48.45 -1.31 27.51
N TYR A 344 -47.52 -0.46 27.10
CA TYR A 344 -46.11 -0.56 27.48
C TYR A 344 -45.51 0.82 27.68
N THR A 345 -44.51 0.90 28.55
CA THR A 345 -43.98 2.16 29.04
C THR A 345 -43.34 3.02 27.93
N PRO A 346 -43.19 4.35 28.16
CA PRO A 346 -42.59 5.26 27.17
C PRO A 346 -41.18 4.85 26.72
N ALA A 347 -40.37 4.31 27.63
CA ALA A 347 -39.02 3.85 27.30
C ALA A 347 -39.04 2.63 26.35
N VAL A 348 -40.01 1.72 26.53
CA VAL A 348 -40.21 0.56 25.64
C VAL A 348 -40.74 0.99 24.28
N MET A 349 -41.66 1.96 24.24
CA MET A 349 -42.11 2.61 23.00
C MET A 349 -40.93 3.24 22.24
N SER A 350 -40.06 3.97 22.96
CA SER A 350 -38.91 4.63 22.36
C SER A 350 -37.91 3.64 21.76
N SER A 351 -37.70 2.50 22.44
CA SER A 351 -36.88 1.38 21.92
C SER A 351 -37.34 0.96 20.52
N LEU A 352 -38.65 0.77 20.33
CA LEU A 352 -39.23 0.39 19.05
C LEU A 352 -38.88 1.40 17.96
N LEU A 353 -39.14 2.69 18.21
CA LEU A 353 -38.96 3.77 17.24
C LEU A 353 -37.50 4.08 16.93
N LYS A 354 -36.64 4.06 17.95
CA LYS A 354 -35.21 4.43 17.87
C LYS A 354 -34.27 3.25 17.66
N LYS A 355 -34.81 2.06 17.37
CA LYS A 355 -34.01 0.87 17.08
C LYS A 355 -33.16 0.36 18.23
N GLY A 356 -33.76 0.27 19.41
CA GLY A 356 -33.12 -0.20 20.63
C GLY A 356 -32.21 0.84 21.27
N GLN A 357 -32.19 2.07 20.75
CA GLN A 357 -31.50 3.19 21.38
C GLN A 357 -32.41 3.78 22.47
N ILE A 358 -31.83 3.98 23.64
CA ILE A 358 -32.48 4.57 24.82
C ILE A 358 -31.61 5.73 25.27
N ASP A 359 -32.21 6.90 25.42
CA ASP A 359 -31.55 8.18 25.64
C ASP A 359 -32.01 8.86 26.94
N SER A 360 -31.52 10.07 27.23
CA SER A 360 -31.95 10.88 28.38
C SER A 360 -33.47 11.09 28.46
N PRO A 361 -34.19 11.41 27.36
CA PRO A 361 -35.64 11.63 27.43
C PRO A 361 -36.40 10.38 27.87
N ASP A 362 -35.86 9.18 27.68
CA ASP A 362 -36.52 7.94 28.08
C ASP A 362 -36.44 7.70 29.60
N VAL A 363 -35.34 8.14 30.22
CA VAL A 363 -35.20 8.21 31.68
C VAL A 363 -36.15 9.27 32.22
N MET A 364 -36.18 10.46 31.61
CA MET A 364 -37.06 11.55 32.05
C MET A 364 -38.55 11.18 31.93
N ALA A 365 -38.95 10.56 30.82
CA ALA A 365 -40.31 10.04 30.65
C ALA A 365 -40.68 9.03 31.74
N THR A 366 -39.74 8.14 32.12
CA THR A 366 -39.96 7.19 33.20
C THR A 366 -40.06 7.89 34.57
N VAL A 367 -39.28 8.95 34.79
CA VAL A 367 -39.37 9.76 36.02
C VAL A 367 -40.76 10.40 36.17
N LEU A 368 -41.27 10.95 35.07
CA LEU A 368 -42.61 11.52 35.01
C LEU A 368 -43.71 10.46 35.15
N ASP A 369 -43.54 9.27 34.55
CA ASP A 369 -44.52 8.18 34.69
C ASP A 369 -44.60 7.66 36.13
N LEU A 370 -43.47 7.58 36.83
CA LEU A 370 -43.44 7.23 38.26
C LEU A 370 -44.11 8.29 39.14
N ALA A 371 -43.94 9.58 38.81
CA ALA A 371 -44.67 10.66 39.48
C ALA A 371 -46.17 10.52 39.23
N ARG A 372 -46.58 10.28 37.98
CA ARG A 372 -47.97 10.02 37.56
C ARG A 372 -48.62 8.86 38.32
N LYS A 373 -47.87 7.77 38.52
CA LYS A 373 -48.29 6.58 39.30
C LYS A 373 -48.29 6.83 40.83
N GLY A 374 -47.79 7.98 41.26
CA GLY A 374 -47.81 8.45 42.65
C GLY A 374 -46.78 7.75 43.52
N LEU A 375 -45.59 7.46 42.99
CA LEU A 375 -44.45 6.95 43.76
C LEU A 375 -43.64 8.08 44.42
N TRP A 376 -43.58 9.24 43.75
CA TRP A 376 -42.98 10.46 44.27
C TRP A 376 -43.72 11.72 43.77
N THR A 377 -43.48 12.84 44.42
CA THR A 377 -43.87 14.19 43.97
C THR A 377 -42.65 14.93 43.42
N ILE A 378 -42.88 15.88 42.52
CA ILE A 378 -41.84 16.76 41.98
C ILE A 378 -42.14 18.15 42.53
N GLU A 379 -41.24 18.68 43.36
CA GLU A 379 -41.42 19.95 44.05
C GLU A 379 -40.33 20.96 43.62
N PRO A 380 -40.67 22.25 43.47
CA PRO A 380 -39.67 23.28 43.22
C PRO A 380 -38.80 23.50 44.46
N THR A 381 -37.51 23.75 44.26
CA THR A 381 -36.58 24.14 45.32
C THR A 381 -35.63 25.22 44.81
N VAL A 382 -35.15 26.10 45.69
CA VAL A 382 -34.26 27.21 45.32
C VAL A 382 -32.83 26.84 45.67
N ARG A 383 -31.92 27.04 44.72
CA ARG A 383 -30.49 26.79 44.91
C ARG A 383 -29.68 28.05 44.72
N GLU A 384 -28.79 28.34 45.67
CA GLU A 384 -27.78 29.37 45.50
C GLU A 384 -26.60 28.85 44.67
N ARG A 385 -26.37 29.47 43.51
CA ARG A 385 -25.19 29.24 42.68
C ARG A 385 -24.22 30.40 42.85
N LYS A 386 -23.08 30.15 43.50
CA LYS A 386 -21.97 31.11 43.58
C LYS A 386 -21.21 31.14 42.25
N THR A 387 -21.26 32.27 41.57
CA THR A 387 -20.40 32.62 40.42
C THR A 387 -19.29 33.55 40.91
N PHE A 388 -18.18 33.66 40.18
CA PHE A 388 -16.97 34.41 40.56
C PHE A 388 -17.22 35.87 41.02
N PHE A 389 -18.37 36.46 40.65
CA PHE A 389 -18.74 37.84 41.02
C PHE A 389 -20.11 38.00 41.73
N LYS A 390 -20.99 36.97 41.77
CA LYS A 390 -22.33 37.04 42.40
C LYS A 390 -22.89 35.67 42.79
N THR A 391 -23.68 35.62 43.86
CA THR A 391 -24.59 34.50 44.15
C THR A 391 -25.88 34.71 43.36
N LEU A 392 -26.25 33.73 42.53
CA LEU A 392 -27.51 33.73 41.79
C LEU A 392 -28.42 32.66 42.38
N GLU A 393 -29.67 33.02 42.68
CA GLU A 393 -30.71 32.03 42.97
C GLU A 393 -31.14 31.38 41.66
N GLN A 394 -31.11 30.05 41.62
CA GLN A 394 -31.52 29.24 40.48
C GLN A 394 -32.60 28.27 40.96
N GLU A 395 -33.74 28.25 40.26
CA GLU A 395 -34.78 27.25 40.47
C GLU A 395 -34.26 25.85 40.08
N ASP A 396 -34.44 24.90 40.98
CA ASP A 396 -34.12 23.48 40.84
C ASP A 396 -35.35 22.67 41.27
N PHE A 397 -35.28 21.35 41.12
CA PHE A 397 -36.40 20.46 41.44
C PHE A 397 -35.95 19.27 42.27
N ILE A 398 -36.78 18.90 43.23
CA ILE A 398 -36.57 17.77 44.12
C ILE A 398 -37.65 16.71 43.88
N LEU A 399 -37.22 15.46 43.76
CA LEU A 399 -38.09 14.29 43.77
C LEU A 399 -38.27 13.86 45.22
N VAL A 400 -39.51 13.86 45.73
CA VAL A 400 -39.82 13.49 47.12
C VAL A 400 -40.65 12.20 47.14
N ARG A 401 -40.14 11.16 47.78
CA ARG A 401 -40.83 9.88 47.92
C ARG A 401 -42.18 10.06 48.62
N LYS A 402 -43.24 9.49 48.05
CA LYS A 402 -44.58 9.53 48.65
C LYS A 402 -44.76 8.43 49.71
N GLU A 403 -45.50 8.73 50.77
CA GLU A 403 -45.95 7.73 51.75
C GLU A 403 -46.85 6.67 51.07
N GLY A 404 -46.68 5.39 51.43
CA GLY A 404 -47.37 4.27 50.77
C GLY A 404 -46.81 3.89 49.39
N SER A 405 -45.67 4.46 48.97
CA SER A 405 -45.01 4.10 47.69
C SER A 405 -44.55 2.65 47.63
N ALA A 406 -44.29 2.00 48.77
CA ALA A 406 -43.82 0.61 48.84
C ALA A 406 -44.83 -0.39 48.24
N ASP A 407 -46.11 -0.22 48.55
CA ASP A 407 -47.20 -1.11 48.11
C ASP A 407 -47.41 -1.06 46.59
N LYS A 408 -47.01 0.05 45.95
CA LYS A 408 -47.12 0.27 44.52
C LYS A 408 -45.95 -0.29 43.71
N LEU A 409 -44.85 -0.71 44.35
CA LEU A 409 -43.65 -1.20 43.65
C LEU A 409 -43.87 -2.56 42.97
N GLU A 410 -44.82 -3.36 43.44
CA GLU A 410 -45.11 -4.70 42.92
C GLU A 410 -45.69 -4.66 41.50
N GLY A 411 -46.53 -3.67 41.19
CA GLY A 411 -47.16 -3.50 39.88
C GLY A 411 -46.31 -2.80 38.81
N LEU A 412 -45.07 -2.41 39.14
CA LEU A 412 -44.17 -1.72 38.22
C LEU A 412 -43.36 -2.67 37.34
N MET A 413 -43.03 -2.20 36.14
CA MET A 413 -42.09 -2.89 35.26
C MET A 413 -40.67 -2.87 35.84
N ARG A 414 -39.84 -3.84 35.46
CA ARG A 414 -38.47 -4.01 36.02
C ARG A 414 -37.61 -2.75 35.91
N HIS A 415 -37.68 -2.07 34.77
CA HIS A 415 -36.91 -0.84 34.52
C HIS A 415 -37.43 0.33 35.37
N GLU A 416 -38.73 0.42 35.62
CA GLU A 416 -39.35 1.46 36.46
C GLU A 416 -38.97 1.27 37.93
N ARG A 417 -39.06 0.04 38.45
CA ARG A 417 -38.65 -0.31 39.81
C ARG A 417 -37.16 -0.03 40.03
N HIS A 418 -36.32 -0.42 39.07
CA HIS A 418 -34.89 -0.14 39.10
C HIS A 418 -34.60 1.36 39.10
N LEU A 419 -35.30 2.13 38.27
CA LEU A 419 -35.12 3.58 38.21
C LEU A 419 -35.53 4.25 39.53
N PHE A 420 -36.63 3.83 40.14
CA PHE A 420 -37.07 4.33 41.44
C PHE A 420 -36.01 4.10 42.53
N GLN A 421 -35.52 2.86 42.65
CA GLN A 421 -34.47 2.51 43.63
C GLN A 421 -33.16 3.24 43.33
N TRP A 422 -32.79 3.35 42.06
CA TRP A 422 -31.60 4.06 41.63
C TRP A 422 -31.64 5.53 42.03
N PHE A 423 -32.76 6.21 41.80
CA PHE A 423 -32.89 7.64 42.08
C PHE A 423 -33.02 7.92 43.58
N ILE A 424 -33.85 7.17 44.31
CA ILE A 424 -34.11 7.45 45.73
C ILE A 424 -33.04 6.85 46.66
N GLU A 425 -32.63 5.60 46.44
CA GLU A 425 -31.74 4.90 47.38
C GLU A 425 -30.26 5.08 47.06
N LYS A 426 -29.87 5.11 45.77
CA LYS A 426 -28.46 5.17 45.37
C LYS A 426 -27.96 6.59 45.13
N LEU A 427 -28.79 7.44 44.53
CA LEU A 427 -28.44 8.84 44.21
C LEU A 427 -28.95 9.83 45.26
N GLY A 428 -30.12 9.55 45.84
CA GLY A 428 -30.75 10.33 46.90
C GLY A 428 -30.36 9.87 48.31
N ASP A 429 -31.10 10.38 49.31
CA ASP A 429 -30.92 10.07 50.73
C ASP A 429 -31.91 9.00 51.26
N GLY A 430 -32.59 8.29 50.37
CA GLY A 430 -33.65 7.34 50.70
C GLY A 430 -35.05 7.96 50.86
N ARG A 431 -35.14 9.30 50.91
CA ARG A 431 -36.40 10.06 50.98
C ARG A 431 -36.59 10.98 49.78
N SER A 432 -35.52 11.60 49.29
CA SER A 432 -35.58 12.60 48.24
C SER A 432 -34.31 12.66 47.39
N LEU A 433 -34.42 13.26 46.20
CA LEU A 433 -33.30 13.51 45.29
C LEU A 433 -33.46 14.88 44.62
N VAL A 434 -32.46 15.75 44.80
CA VAL A 434 -32.38 17.03 44.07
C VAL A 434 -31.73 16.80 42.70
N MET A 435 -32.41 17.17 41.62
CA MET A 435 -31.98 16.86 40.25
C MET A 435 -30.68 17.58 39.87
N GLY A 436 -30.50 18.83 40.25
CA GLY A 436 -29.26 19.56 39.99
C GLY A 436 -28.05 19.05 40.79
N ASP A 437 -28.22 18.14 41.75
CA ASP A 437 -27.09 17.53 42.46
C ASP A 437 -26.42 16.37 41.69
N LEU A 438 -27.11 15.83 40.68
CA LEU A 438 -26.60 14.73 39.87
C LEU A 438 -25.25 15.08 39.22
N GLU A 439 -25.10 16.27 38.63
CA GLU A 439 -23.84 16.69 38.02
C GLU A 439 -22.67 16.64 39.02
N ARG A 440 -22.90 17.15 40.24
CA ARG A 440 -21.91 17.19 41.32
C ARG A 440 -21.55 15.80 41.81
N ILE A 441 -22.54 14.92 41.99
CA ILE A 441 -22.36 13.53 42.40
C ILE A 441 -21.47 12.78 41.39
N LEU A 442 -21.65 13.05 40.10
CA LEU A 442 -21.02 12.34 38.99
C LEU A 442 -19.64 12.88 38.60
N LYS A 443 -19.18 13.99 39.17
CA LYS A 443 -17.78 14.45 39.02
C LYS A 443 -16.77 13.47 39.64
N LYS A 444 -17.20 12.62 40.58
CA LYS A 444 -16.37 11.55 41.15
C LYS A 444 -16.40 10.32 40.24
N THR A 445 -15.23 9.85 39.80
CA THR A 445 -15.07 8.72 38.88
C THR A 445 -15.80 7.45 39.34
N ALA A 446 -15.70 7.08 40.62
CA ALA A 446 -16.39 5.91 41.16
C ALA A 446 -17.93 6.00 41.05
N ASN A 447 -18.49 7.20 41.21
CA ASN A 447 -19.93 7.44 41.08
C ASN A 447 -20.36 7.46 39.62
N ALA A 448 -19.54 8.03 38.73
CA ALA A 448 -19.79 8.01 37.28
C ALA A 448 -19.89 6.57 36.74
N TYR A 449 -18.98 5.68 37.14
CA TYR A 449 -19.04 4.27 36.77
C TYR A 449 -20.28 3.55 37.31
N LYS A 450 -20.64 3.80 38.58
CA LYS A 450 -21.87 3.23 39.18
C LYS A 450 -23.12 3.70 38.42
N PHE A 451 -23.20 5.00 38.13
CA PHE A 451 -24.29 5.60 37.37
C PHE A 451 -24.39 5.01 35.96
N GLN A 452 -23.27 4.90 35.23
CA GLN A 452 -23.25 4.29 33.90
C GLN A 452 -23.75 2.83 33.94
N ARG A 453 -23.31 2.05 34.93
CA ARG A 453 -23.77 0.68 35.13
C ARG A 453 -25.26 0.60 35.43
N ASP A 454 -25.78 1.46 36.29
CA ASP A 454 -27.21 1.50 36.61
C ASP A 454 -28.05 1.98 35.40
N TYR A 455 -27.52 2.90 34.59
CA TYR A 455 -28.11 3.32 33.33
C TYR A 455 -28.13 2.19 32.29
N ASP A 456 -27.04 1.44 32.14
CA ASP A 456 -26.98 0.27 31.25
C ASP A 456 -27.89 -0.87 31.74
N THR A 457 -28.04 -1.03 33.05
CA THR A 457 -29.00 -1.97 33.66
C THR A 457 -30.44 -1.58 33.33
N PHE A 458 -30.78 -0.29 33.44
CA PHE A 458 -32.06 0.26 33.02
C PHE A 458 -32.33 -0.05 31.54
N LYS A 459 -31.35 0.24 30.66
CA LYS A 459 -31.44 -0.10 29.22
C LYS A 459 -31.67 -1.58 28.99
N GLY A 460 -30.93 -2.43 29.69
CA GLY A 460 -31.07 -3.89 29.60
C GLY A 460 -32.49 -4.35 29.92
N TYR A 461 -33.11 -3.81 30.98
CA TYR A 461 -34.48 -4.13 31.32
C TYR A 461 -35.50 -3.64 30.29
N VAL A 462 -35.31 -2.45 29.71
CA VAL A 462 -36.17 -1.94 28.62
C VAL A 462 -36.03 -2.82 27.37
N LEU A 463 -34.81 -3.19 26.99
CA LEU A 463 -34.55 -4.03 25.81
C LEU A 463 -35.05 -5.47 25.98
N ASN A 464 -35.07 -6.00 27.21
CA ASN A 464 -35.68 -7.29 27.49
C ASN A 464 -37.19 -7.25 27.29
N GLU A 465 -37.82 -6.12 27.61
CA GLU A 465 -39.24 -5.91 27.38
C GLU A 465 -39.57 -5.74 25.88
N ASP A 466 -38.76 -4.96 25.16
CA ASP A 466 -38.83 -4.85 23.69
C ASP A 466 -38.77 -6.22 23.00
N LYS A 467 -37.86 -7.10 23.46
CA LYS A 467 -37.76 -8.48 22.99
C LYS A 467 -38.97 -9.33 23.38
N ARG A 468 -39.52 -9.16 24.58
CA ARG A 468 -40.73 -9.87 25.04
C ARG A 468 -41.93 -9.57 24.16
N LEU A 469 -42.08 -8.30 23.76
CA LEU A 469 -43.12 -7.82 22.84
C LEU A 469 -42.89 -8.20 21.37
N LYS A 470 -41.72 -8.76 21.04
CA LYS A 470 -41.36 -9.23 19.69
C LYS A 470 -41.57 -8.15 18.62
N PHE A 471 -41.16 -6.92 18.90
CA PHE A 471 -41.17 -5.85 17.89
C PHE A 471 -40.30 -6.17 16.67
N ARG A 472 -39.25 -6.97 16.88
CA ARG A 472 -38.27 -7.34 15.86
C ARG A 472 -38.00 -8.83 15.88
N GLU A 473 -37.63 -9.34 14.71
CA GLU A 473 -37.17 -10.70 14.51
C GLU A 473 -35.94 -10.73 13.61
N GLY A 474 -35.23 -11.86 13.61
CA GLY A 474 -34.17 -12.12 12.64
C GLY A 474 -34.74 -12.16 11.22
N ASN A 475 -34.00 -11.61 10.26
CA ASN A 475 -34.45 -11.60 8.87
C ASN A 475 -34.60 -13.03 8.32
N ASN A 476 -35.72 -13.29 7.65
CA ASN A 476 -35.98 -14.58 7.03
C ASN A 476 -35.20 -14.71 5.71
N THR A 477 -33.99 -15.25 5.80
CA THR A 477 -33.08 -15.49 4.68
C THR A 477 -33.09 -16.95 4.19
N LYS A 478 -34.18 -17.71 4.44
CA LYS A 478 -34.31 -19.09 3.94
C LYS A 478 -34.04 -19.14 2.42
N GLY A 479 -33.11 -20.01 2.02
CA GLY A 479 -32.67 -20.17 0.63
C GLY A 479 -31.53 -19.23 0.18
N SER A 480 -31.06 -18.32 1.04
CA SER A 480 -29.96 -17.41 0.70
C SER A 480 -28.58 -18.10 0.62
N GLY A 481 -28.48 -19.36 1.05
CA GLY A 481 -27.24 -20.14 1.05
C GLY A 481 -26.61 -20.30 -0.34
N ILE A 482 -27.44 -20.28 -1.39
CA ILE A 482 -26.97 -20.35 -2.78
C ILE A 482 -26.00 -19.21 -3.15
N PHE A 483 -26.17 -18.03 -2.54
CA PHE A 483 -25.34 -16.86 -2.84
C PHE A 483 -23.94 -16.96 -2.24
N TYR A 484 -23.74 -17.77 -1.19
CA TYR A 484 -22.38 -18.11 -0.74
C TYR A 484 -21.65 -18.94 -1.79
N GLY A 485 -22.33 -19.94 -2.37
CA GLY A 485 -21.80 -20.75 -3.46
C GLY A 485 -21.48 -19.92 -4.71
N VAL A 486 -22.39 -19.04 -5.12
CA VAL A 486 -22.17 -18.11 -6.25
C VAL A 486 -20.99 -17.17 -5.97
N GLY A 487 -20.89 -16.63 -4.76
CA GLY A 487 -19.78 -15.76 -4.38
C GLY A 487 -18.42 -16.47 -4.43
N LEU A 488 -18.33 -17.68 -3.88
CA LEU A 488 -17.13 -18.51 -3.93
C LEU A 488 -16.76 -18.90 -5.36
N PHE A 489 -17.75 -19.23 -6.20
CA PHE A 489 -17.54 -19.51 -7.61
C PHE A 489 -16.94 -18.31 -8.35
N LEU A 490 -17.47 -17.10 -8.13
CA LEU A 490 -16.93 -15.88 -8.73
C LEU A 490 -15.50 -15.59 -8.28
N MET A 491 -15.17 -15.85 -7.01
CA MET A 491 -13.80 -15.74 -6.50
C MET A 491 -12.86 -16.74 -7.15
N ALA A 492 -13.28 -18.00 -7.28
CA ALA A 492 -12.49 -19.04 -7.94
C ALA A 492 -12.26 -18.72 -9.43
N CYS A 493 -13.30 -18.28 -10.15
CA CYS A 493 -13.18 -17.82 -11.53
C CYS A 493 -12.26 -16.60 -11.63
N GLY A 494 -12.39 -15.62 -10.72
CA GLY A 494 -11.54 -14.43 -10.70
C GLY A 494 -10.05 -14.78 -10.51
N ALA A 495 -9.74 -15.65 -9.54
CA ALA A 495 -8.40 -16.14 -9.29
C ALA A 495 -7.85 -16.95 -10.48
N PHE A 496 -8.67 -17.84 -11.07
CA PHE A 496 -8.29 -18.60 -12.25
C PHE A 496 -7.92 -17.67 -13.41
N PHE A 497 -8.73 -16.65 -13.70
CA PHE A 497 -8.42 -15.69 -14.75
C PHE A 497 -7.17 -14.84 -14.47
N LEU A 498 -6.96 -14.44 -13.21
CA LEU A 498 -5.78 -13.67 -12.82
C LEU A 498 -4.49 -14.50 -12.96
N PHE A 499 -4.45 -15.72 -12.42
CA PHE A 499 -3.22 -16.50 -12.35
C PHE A 499 -2.98 -17.34 -13.62
N TYR A 500 -4.02 -17.95 -14.18
CA TYR A 500 -3.88 -18.82 -15.34
C TYR A 500 -3.74 -18.01 -16.64
N PHE A 501 -4.56 -16.98 -16.83
CA PHE A 501 -4.56 -16.16 -18.05
C PHE A 501 -3.74 -14.87 -17.94
N GLN A 502 -3.22 -14.53 -16.74
CA GLN A 502 -2.60 -13.22 -16.48
C GLN A 502 -3.52 -12.05 -16.87
N ASN A 503 -4.83 -12.23 -16.65
CA ASN A 503 -5.85 -11.27 -17.02
C ASN A 503 -6.36 -10.52 -15.78
N PHE A 504 -6.06 -9.23 -15.70
CA PHE A 504 -6.40 -8.40 -14.55
C PHE A 504 -7.92 -8.21 -14.35
N LEU A 505 -8.77 -8.50 -15.35
CA LEU A 505 -10.23 -8.51 -15.19
C LEU A 505 -10.72 -9.59 -14.22
N GLY A 506 -9.88 -10.57 -13.86
CA GLY A 506 -10.18 -11.52 -12.79
C GLY A 506 -10.30 -10.87 -11.41
N ILE A 507 -9.58 -9.76 -11.15
CA ILE A 507 -9.60 -9.04 -9.87
C ILE A 507 -11.00 -8.49 -9.55
N PRO A 508 -11.62 -7.64 -10.40
CA PRO A 508 -12.95 -7.11 -10.11
C PRO A 508 -14.00 -8.21 -9.97
N LEU A 509 -13.87 -9.32 -10.71
CA LEU A 509 -14.77 -10.47 -10.56
C LEU A 509 -14.65 -11.11 -9.18
N GLY A 510 -13.43 -11.31 -8.69
CA GLY A 510 -13.20 -11.83 -7.34
C GLY A 510 -13.73 -10.91 -6.24
N ILE A 511 -13.57 -9.59 -6.41
CA ILE A 511 -14.13 -8.59 -5.51
C ILE A 511 -15.67 -8.65 -5.49
N LEU A 512 -16.31 -8.80 -6.65
CA LEU A 512 -17.77 -8.96 -6.73
C LEU A 512 -18.25 -10.20 -5.96
N GLY A 513 -17.51 -11.31 -6.06
CA GLY A 513 -17.79 -12.52 -5.28
C GLY A 513 -17.73 -12.29 -3.77
N LEU A 514 -16.68 -11.60 -3.29
CA LEU A 514 -16.53 -11.24 -1.89
C LEU A 514 -17.65 -10.33 -1.40
N LEU A 515 -17.97 -9.27 -2.17
CA LEU A 515 -19.05 -8.34 -1.83
C LEU A 515 -20.40 -9.05 -1.73
N LEU A 516 -20.64 -10.06 -2.58
CA LEU A 516 -21.91 -10.80 -2.58
C LEU A 516 -22.06 -11.61 -1.29
N ILE A 517 -20.98 -12.26 -0.85
CA ILE A 517 -20.91 -12.98 0.43
C ILE A 517 -21.14 -12.00 1.59
N SER A 518 -20.41 -10.88 1.61
CA SER A 518 -20.54 -9.87 2.68
C SER A 518 -21.96 -9.30 2.75
N TYR A 519 -22.60 -9.04 1.60
CA TYR A 519 -23.98 -8.57 1.56
C TYR A 519 -24.98 -9.62 2.05
N ASN A 520 -24.74 -10.90 1.77
CA ASN A 520 -25.56 -11.99 2.30
C ASN A 520 -25.47 -12.08 3.83
N VAL A 521 -24.26 -12.03 4.39
CA VAL A 521 -24.03 -12.00 5.84
C VAL A 521 -24.73 -10.79 6.48
N PHE A 522 -24.61 -9.61 5.86
CA PHE A 522 -25.29 -8.41 6.33
C PHE A 522 -26.82 -8.59 6.35
N LEU A 523 -27.41 -9.17 5.29
CA LEU A 523 -28.85 -9.43 5.23
C LEU A 523 -29.29 -10.50 6.23
N ALA A 524 -28.48 -11.53 6.47
CA ALA A 524 -28.77 -12.58 7.46
C ALA A 524 -28.77 -12.04 8.89
N ASN A 525 -27.86 -11.11 9.20
CA ASN A 525 -27.74 -10.50 10.52
C ASN A 525 -28.63 -9.26 10.72
N LYS A 526 -29.34 -8.81 9.67
CA LYS A 526 -30.28 -7.68 9.77
C LYS A 526 -31.46 -8.07 10.66
N GLN A 527 -31.78 -7.25 11.66
CA GLN A 527 -33.07 -7.34 12.35
C GLN A 527 -34.16 -6.59 11.57
N VAL A 528 -35.30 -7.23 11.39
CA VAL A 528 -36.47 -6.66 10.69
C VAL A 528 -37.65 -6.52 11.65
N LEU A 529 -38.53 -5.55 11.38
CA LEU A 529 -39.77 -5.38 12.15
C LEU A 529 -40.71 -6.56 11.89
N THR A 530 -41.33 -7.06 12.96
CA THR A 530 -42.46 -7.98 12.85
C THR A 530 -43.70 -7.23 12.35
N GLN A 531 -44.79 -7.94 12.03
CA GLN A 531 -46.03 -7.27 11.61
C GLN A 531 -46.55 -6.37 12.73
N PHE A 532 -46.51 -6.87 13.96
CA PHE A 532 -46.84 -6.10 15.15
C PHE A 532 -45.93 -4.87 15.32
N GLY A 533 -44.61 -5.04 15.23
CA GLY A 533 -43.68 -3.91 15.34
C GLY A 533 -43.83 -2.86 14.23
N ALA A 534 -44.17 -3.28 13.01
CA ALA A 534 -44.46 -2.36 11.90
C ALA A 534 -45.74 -1.55 12.17
N GLU A 535 -46.79 -2.21 12.66
CA GLU A 535 -48.07 -1.59 13.01
C GLU A 535 -47.92 -0.56 14.13
N GLU A 536 -47.28 -0.96 15.23
CA GLU A 536 -47.04 -0.10 16.38
C GLU A 536 -46.16 1.08 16.00
N THR A 537 -45.14 0.88 15.16
CA THR A 537 -44.31 1.98 14.64
C THR A 537 -45.14 2.99 13.85
N ALA A 538 -46.11 2.53 13.05
CA ALA A 538 -46.98 3.41 12.26
C ALA A 538 -47.93 4.19 13.17
N LYS A 539 -48.61 3.51 14.10
CA LYS A 539 -49.50 4.14 15.08
C LYS A 539 -48.78 5.15 15.97
N TRP A 540 -47.59 4.84 16.48
CA TRP A 540 -46.82 5.80 17.29
C TRP A 540 -46.36 7.02 16.51
N LYS A 541 -46.05 6.88 15.22
CA LYS A 541 -45.76 8.03 14.35
C LYS A 541 -46.99 8.90 14.15
N ALA A 542 -48.16 8.29 13.98
CA ALA A 542 -49.43 9.01 13.86
C ALA A 542 -49.87 9.65 15.19
N PHE A 543 -49.62 8.98 16.33
CA PHE A 543 -49.80 9.55 17.67
C PHE A 543 -48.87 10.75 17.90
N LYS A 544 -47.60 10.64 17.48
CA LYS A 544 -46.67 11.77 17.51
C LYS A 544 -47.16 12.97 16.69
N ARG A 545 -47.74 12.74 15.51
CA ARG A 545 -48.35 13.81 14.70
C ARG A 545 -49.55 14.42 15.40
N PHE A 546 -50.42 13.59 15.97
CA PHE A 546 -51.57 14.06 16.73
C PHE A 546 -51.15 14.99 17.88
N LEU A 547 -50.11 14.61 18.63
CA LEU A 547 -49.54 15.45 19.69
C LEU A 547 -48.98 16.79 19.18
N LEU A 548 -48.50 16.85 17.95
CA LEU A 548 -47.93 18.09 17.38
C LEU A 548 -48.98 19.02 16.77
N ASP A 549 -50.13 18.47 16.37
CA ASP A 549 -51.14 19.20 15.58
C ASP A 549 -52.47 19.39 16.33
N PHE A 550 -52.59 18.93 17.58
CA PHE A 550 -53.86 18.91 18.32
C PHE A 550 -54.50 20.30 18.48
N SER A 551 -53.71 21.39 18.54
CA SER A 551 -54.26 22.74 18.66
C SER A 551 -55.03 23.20 17.43
N ASN A 552 -54.84 22.54 16.29
CA ASN A 552 -55.53 22.84 15.03
C ASN A 552 -56.73 21.91 14.79
N LEU A 553 -56.98 20.94 15.69
CA LEU A 553 -58.12 20.03 15.62
C LEU A 553 -59.35 20.65 16.29
N SER A 554 -60.53 20.17 15.95
CA SER A 554 -61.77 20.71 16.53
C SER A 554 -61.85 20.44 18.04
N GLN A 555 -62.53 21.30 18.81
CA GLN A 555 -62.59 21.16 20.29
C GLN A 555 -63.17 19.81 20.75
N ALA A 556 -64.08 19.19 20.00
CA ALA A 556 -64.62 17.86 20.28
C ALA A 556 -63.58 16.73 20.14
N GLU A 557 -62.45 17.00 19.50
CA GLU A 557 -61.36 16.06 19.24
C GLU A 557 -60.18 16.24 20.20
N VAL A 558 -60.22 17.28 21.04
CA VAL A 558 -59.19 17.58 22.03
C VAL A 558 -59.41 16.69 23.27
N PRO A 559 -58.38 15.98 23.76
CA PRO A 559 -58.49 15.13 24.95
C PRO A 559 -58.93 15.90 26.21
N SER A 560 -59.38 15.20 27.26
CA SER A 560 -59.55 15.85 28.56
C SER A 560 -58.19 16.20 29.18
N LEU A 561 -58.17 17.21 30.05
CA LEU A 561 -56.93 17.67 30.71
C LEU A 561 -56.23 16.53 31.49
N VAL A 562 -56.99 15.62 32.08
CA VAL A 562 -56.47 14.44 32.80
C VAL A 562 -55.66 13.50 31.89
N LEU A 563 -56.03 13.37 30.61
CA LEU A 563 -55.31 12.52 29.65
C LEU A 563 -53.94 13.10 29.28
N TRP A 564 -53.77 14.43 29.35
CA TRP A 564 -52.50 15.09 29.05
C TRP A 564 -51.38 14.73 30.00
N ASN A 565 -51.68 14.44 31.28
CA ASN A 565 -50.69 13.90 32.22
C ASN A 565 -50.10 12.57 31.72
N HIS A 566 -50.88 11.76 31.03
CA HIS A 566 -50.41 10.52 30.43
C HIS A 566 -49.71 10.78 29.09
N TYR A 567 -50.22 11.70 28.25
CA TYR A 567 -49.65 11.97 26.93
C TYR A 567 -48.30 12.69 26.99
N LEU A 568 -48.11 13.61 27.94
CA LEU A 568 -46.85 14.34 28.11
C LEU A 568 -45.69 13.39 28.45
N VAL A 569 -45.95 12.37 29.24
CA VAL A 569 -45.00 11.30 29.58
C VAL A 569 -44.47 10.60 28.31
N TYR A 570 -45.36 10.23 27.37
CA TYR A 570 -44.94 9.63 26.09
C TYR A 570 -44.36 10.67 25.13
N ALA A 571 -44.86 11.92 25.15
CA ALA A 571 -44.31 13.03 24.38
C ALA A 571 -42.84 13.30 24.74
N THR A 572 -42.45 13.08 25.99
CA THR A 572 -41.05 13.21 26.43
C THR A 572 -40.16 12.19 25.72
N SER A 573 -40.51 10.90 25.74
CA SER A 573 -39.77 9.87 25.00
C SER A 573 -39.80 10.07 23.47
N LEU A 574 -40.91 10.57 22.93
CA LEU A 574 -41.05 10.93 21.51
C LEU A 574 -40.23 12.18 21.11
N GLY A 575 -39.75 12.94 22.10
CA GLY A 575 -39.00 14.19 21.93
C GLY A 575 -39.85 15.33 21.40
N VAL A 576 -41.13 15.40 21.76
CA VAL A 576 -42.07 16.48 21.38
C VAL A 576 -42.81 17.11 22.57
N ALA A 577 -42.41 16.78 23.80
CA ALA A 577 -43.08 17.30 25.00
C ALA A 577 -43.07 18.84 25.08
N LYS A 578 -41.99 19.48 24.65
CA LYS A 578 -41.87 20.95 24.70
C LYS A 578 -42.89 21.62 23.77
N GLU A 579 -42.98 21.13 22.54
CA GLU A 579 -43.90 21.61 21.51
C GLU A 579 -45.36 21.41 21.94
N VAL A 580 -45.66 20.26 22.57
CA VAL A 580 -46.99 19.97 23.13
C VAL A 580 -47.35 20.97 24.23
N LEU A 581 -46.45 21.20 25.18
CA LEU A 581 -46.68 22.13 26.31
C LEU A 581 -46.90 23.56 25.83
N GLU A 582 -46.18 24.01 24.80
CA GLU A 582 -46.35 25.35 24.20
C GLU A 582 -47.71 25.53 23.50
N GLN A 583 -48.38 24.44 23.13
CA GLN A 583 -49.69 24.47 22.45
C GLN A 583 -50.88 24.36 23.41
N LEU A 584 -50.72 23.79 24.60
CA LEU A 584 -51.82 23.61 25.58
C LEU A 584 -52.57 24.92 25.92
N PRO A 585 -51.89 26.07 26.16
CA PRO A 585 -52.57 27.34 26.45
C PRO A 585 -53.40 27.90 25.30
N LYS A 586 -53.30 27.35 24.08
CA LYS A 586 -54.11 27.77 22.93
C LYS A 586 -55.50 27.15 22.94
N VAL A 587 -55.69 26.06 23.68
CA VAL A 587 -56.90 25.24 23.63
C VAL A 587 -57.66 25.26 24.96
N TYR A 588 -56.96 25.48 26.08
CA TYR A 588 -57.54 25.54 27.42
C TYR A 588 -57.30 26.89 28.08
N SER A 589 -58.26 27.32 28.89
CA SER A 589 -58.15 28.54 29.69
C SER A 589 -57.17 28.39 30.86
N PRO A 590 -56.57 29.49 31.37
CA PRO A 590 -55.72 29.46 32.55
C PRO A 590 -56.37 28.85 33.80
N GLN A 591 -57.71 28.95 33.94
CA GLN A 591 -58.46 28.39 35.06
C GLN A 591 -58.59 26.86 34.94
N GLU A 592 -58.86 26.34 33.75
CA GLU A 592 -58.88 24.89 33.50
C GLU A 592 -57.51 24.27 33.72
N LEU A 593 -56.44 24.97 33.31
CA LEU A 593 -55.07 24.50 33.48
C LEU A 593 -54.60 24.46 34.96
N GLN A 594 -55.34 25.11 35.86
CA GLN A 594 -55.12 25.09 37.31
C GLN A 594 -56.02 24.07 38.05
N ASP A 595 -56.76 23.22 37.33
CA ASP A 595 -57.65 22.23 37.94
C ASP A 595 -56.89 21.31 38.96
N PRO A 596 -57.40 21.15 40.20
CA PRO A 596 -56.78 20.33 41.25
C PRO A 596 -56.50 18.88 40.86
N THR A 597 -57.29 18.31 39.94
CA THR A 597 -57.18 16.92 39.45
C THR A 597 -56.04 16.76 38.47
N PHE A 598 -55.80 17.77 37.63
CA PHE A 598 -54.65 17.83 36.75
C PHE A 598 -53.36 18.15 37.52
N THR A 599 -53.44 19.05 38.50
CA THR A 599 -52.32 19.56 39.30
C THR A 599 -51.93 18.71 40.51
N ARG A 600 -52.73 17.71 40.91
CA ARG A 600 -52.44 16.87 42.10
C ARG A 600 -51.17 16.04 42.01
N THR A 601 -50.67 15.82 40.79
CA THR A 601 -49.53 14.94 40.52
C THR A 601 -48.31 15.71 40.02
N PHE A 602 -48.53 16.88 39.43
CA PHE A 602 -47.51 17.78 38.91
C PHE A 602 -47.90 19.20 39.30
N TYR A 603 -46.99 19.94 39.92
CA TYR A 603 -47.24 21.36 40.19
C TYR A 603 -47.58 22.09 38.88
N PRO A 604 -48.61 22.96 38.82
CA PRO A 604 -48.96 23.68 37.59
C PRO A 604 -47.72 24.42 37.02
N ASP A 605 -46.90 25.01 37.89
CA ASP A 605 -45.66 25.69 37.49
C ASP A 605 -44.56 24.74 36.97
N PHE A 606 -44.66 23.43 37.20
CA PHE A 606 -43.69 22.45 36.68
C PHE A 606 -43.79 22.29 35.16
N TYR A 607 -45.01 22.19 34.63
CA TYR A 607 -45.26 22.04 33.19
C TYR A 607 -45.40 23.37 32.45
N TYR A 608 -46.00 24.40 33.07
CA TYR A 608 -46.16 25.72 32.47
C TYR A 608 -44.95 26.66 32.69
N GLY A 609 -44.16 26.40 33.73
CA GLY A 609 -42.90 27.11 33.99
C GLY A 609 -41.69 26.46 33.35
N ARG A 610 -40.49 26.85 33.76
CA ARG A 610 -39.22 26.28 33.24
C ARG A 610 -38.86 24.93 33.87
N GLY A 611 -39.77 24.30 34.62
CA GLY A 611 -39.44 23.16 35.48
C GLY A 611 -39.08 21.88 34.76
N PHE A 612 -39.97 21.40 33.87
CA PHE A 612 -39.69 20.26 33.00
C PHE A 612 -38.38 20.43 32.21
N VAL A 613 -38.19 21.62 31.60
CA VAL A 613 -36.99 21.94 30.82
C VAL A 613 -35.73 21.93 31.69
N SER A 614 -35.81 22.46 32.92
CA SER A 614 -34.70 22.46 33.87
C SER A 614 -34.28 21.04 34.27
N MET A 615 -35.24 20.18 34.62
CA MET A 615 -34.97 18.78 34.98
C MET A 615 -34.40 17.97 33.82
N ASP A 616 -34.95 18.13 32.61
CA ASP A 616 -34.42 17.46 31.41
C ASP A 616 -32.97 17.88 31.12
N GLN A 617 -32.67 19.18 31.20
CA GLN A 617 -31.29 19.67 31.08
C GLN A 617 -30.37 19.15 32.18
N SER A 618 -30.83 19.05 33.43
CA SER A 618 -30.04 18.47 34.53
C SER A 618 -29.72 17.00 34.29
N MET A 619 -30.67 16.22 33.76
CA MET A 619 -30.44 14.83 33.37
C MET A 619 -29.46 14.70 32.20
N GLN A 620 -29.60 15.52 31.16
CA GLN A 620 -28.66 15.55 30.03
C GLN A 620 -27.24 15.92 30.49
N ARG A 621 -27.10 16.91 31.37
CA ARG A 621 -25.83 17.29 31.99
C ARG A 621 -25.24 16.12 32.77
N ALA A 622 -26.03 15.45 33.62
CA ALA A 622 -25.62 14.30 34.40
C ALA A 622 -25.03 13.17 33.51
N LEU A 623 -25.73 12.79 32.44
CA LEU A 623 -25.25 11.79 31.48
C LEU A 623 -23.95 12.22 30.77
N SER A 624 -23.85 13.49 30.37
CA SER A 624 -22.64 14.03 29.74
C SER A 624 -21.45 14.08 30.70
N THR A 625 -21.67 14.42 31.97
CA THR A 625 -20.65 14.43 33.03
C THR A 625 -20.19 13.03 33.39
N ALA A 626 -21.10 12.05 33.46
CA ALA A 626 -20.71 10.66 33.69
C ALA A 626 -19.82 10.15 32.54
N THR A 627 -20.25 10.35 31.30
CA THR A 627 -19.51 9.89 30.10
C THR A 627 -18.13 10.54 30.00
N SER A 628 -18.05 11.86 30.18
CA SER A 628 -16.78 12.59 30.12
C SER A 628 -15.83 12.27 31.28
N THR A 629 -16.34 12.05 32.49
CA THR A 629 -15.53 11.61 33.64
C THR A 629 -14.96 10.22 33.40
N ILE A 630 -15.72 9.30 32.82
CA ILE A 630 -15.27 7.95 32.46
C ILE A 630 -14.19 8.02 31.38
N HIS A 631 -14.43 8.72 30.27
CA HIS A 631 -13.44 8.85 29.20
C HIS A 631 -12.12 9.47 29.68
N ARG A 632 -12.19 10.51 30.53
CA ARG A 632 -10.97 11.07 31.14
C ARG A 632 -10.22 10.04 31.97
N ALA A 633 -10.92 9.21 32.74
CA ALA A 633 -10.28 8.16 33.52
C ALA A 633 -9.65 7.07 32.63
N GLU A 634 -10.29 6.70 31.51
CA GLU A 634 -9.77 5.75 30.53
C GLU A 634 -8.55 6.32 29.77
N GLU A 635 -8.58 7.60 29.38
CA GLU A 635 -7.45 8.30 28.78
C GLU A 635 -6.25 8.37 29.74
N ILE A 636 -6.49 8.66 31.03
CA ILE A 636 -5.44 8.63 32.06
C ILE A 636 -4.89 7.21 32.21
N ALA A 637 -5.73 6.18 32.26
CA ALA A 637 -5.31 4.78 32.42
C ALA A 637 -4.56 4.21 31.20
N SER A 638 -4.87 4.69 29.99
CA SER A 638 -4.23 4.29 28.74
C SER A 638 -3.02 5.15 28.35
N SER A 639 -2.78 6.25 29.06
CA SER A 639 -1.59 7.08 28.88
C SER A 639 -0.33 6.33 29.32
N ARG A 640 0.75 6.46 28.53
CA ARG A 640 2.07 5.93 28.93
C ARG A 640 2.54 6.68 30.17
N SER A 641 2.98 5.95 31.19
CA SER A 641 3.61 6.52 32.38
C SER A 641 4.75 7.44 31.97
N SER A 642 4.74 8.68 32.42
CA SER A 642 5.84 9.62 32.21
C SER A 642 7.10 9.10 32.91
N SER A 643 8.12 8.79 32.13
CA SER A 643 9.48 8.64 32.65
C SER A 643 10.02 10.04 32.94
N GLY A 644 10.45 10.30 34.18
CA GLY A 644 11.02 11.56 34.64
C GLY A 644 12.38 11.94 34.04
N SER A 645 12.74 11.43 32.87
CA SER A 645 13.99 11.72 32.15
C SER A 645 13.67 11.98 30.68
N GLY A 646 13.73 13.25 30.26
CA GLY A 646 13.53 13.63 28.87
C GLY A 646 14.66 13.16 27.95
N GLY A 647 14.31 12.72 26.73
CA GLY A 647 15.21 12.65 25.58
C GLY A 647 15.18 11.34 24.78
N GLY A 648 14.80 11.41 23.49
CA GLY A 648 15.29 10.45 22.49
C GLY A 648 14.42 10.18 21.25
N GLY A 649 15.01 10.33 20.06
CA GLY A 649 14.60 9.63 18.82
C GLY A 649 15.39 10.00 17.54
N GLY A 650 16.08 9.02 16.90
CA GLY A 650 16.36 8.97 15.44
C GLY A 650 17.80 8.62 14.96
N PHE A 651 17.97 7.55 14.13
CA PHE A 651 19.23 6.99 13.55
C PHE A 651 19.57 7.46 12.11
N SER A 652 20.85 7.31 11.68
CA SER A 652 21.36 7.50 10.30
C SER A 652 22.12 6.24 9.78
N GLY A 653 22.14 6.04 8.45
CA GLY A 653 22.86 4.94 7.79
C GLY A 653 23.50 5.40 6.48
N GLY A 654 24.77 5.05 6.28
CA GLY A 654 25.56 5.29 5.07
C GLY A 654 26.19 4.01 4.53
N SER A 655 26.70 4.06 3.30
CA SER A 655 27.48 2.97 2.68
C SER A 655 28.46 3.50 1.62
N THR A 656 29.66 2.93 1.66
CA THR A 656 30.92 3.24 0.96
C THR A 656 31.25 2.20 -0.13
N GLY A 657 32.13 2.56 -1.08
CA GLY A 657 32.40 1.86 -2.35
C GLY A 657 33.40 0.69 -2.38
N GLY A 658 33.82 0.29 -3.60
CA GLY A 658 34.87 -0.69 -3.87
C GLY A 658 35.27 -0.77 -5.36
N SER A 659 36.59 -0.81 -5.65
CA SER A 659 37.25 -0.84 -6.96
C SER A 659 38.06 -2.14 -7.16
N GLY A 660 38.25 -2.58 -8.41
CA GLY A 660 39.11 -3.72 -8.79
C GLY A 660 39.71 -3.52 -10.19
N GLY A 661 41.02 -3.70 -10.31
CA GLY A 661 41.82 -3.42 -11.52
C GLY A 661 41.85 -4.57 -12.54
N GLY A 662 41.92 -4.19 -13.82
CA GLY A 662 42.09 -5.06 -14.98
C GLY A 662 42.18 -4.21 -16.24
N GLY A 663 43.06 -4.55 -17.18
CA GLY A 663 43.31 -3.77 -18.38
C GLY A 663 42.04 -3.53 -19.20
N GLY A 664 41.68 -2.26 -19.42
CA GLY A 664 40.52 -1.89 -20.21
C GLY A 664 40.57 -0.48 -20.79
N THR A 665 39.43 -0.08 -21.34
CA THR A 665 39.17 1.26 -21.85
C THR A 665 38.30 2.03 -20.87
N GLY A 666 38.52 3.33 -20.73
CA GLY A 666 37.80 4.15 -19.77
C GLY A 666 37.77 5.62 -20.14
N THR A 667 37.05 6.40 -19.34
CA THR A 667 37.04 7.88 -19.40
C THR A 667 37.26 8.44 -18.01
N PHE A 668 37.84 9.63 -17.90
CA PHE A 668 38.04 10.33 -16.63
C PHE A 668 37.63 11.80 -16.69
#